data_AF-A0A839J148-F1
#
_entry.id   AF-A0A839J148-F1
#
_cell.length_a   1.000
_cell.length_b   1.000
_cell.length_c   1.000
_cell.angle_alpha   90.00
_cell.angle_beta   90.00
_cell.angle_gamma   90.00
#
_symmetry.space_group_name_H-M   'P 1'
#
loop_
_entity.id
_entity.type
_entity.pdbx_description
1 polymer ?
#
loop_
_entity_poly.entity_id
_entity_poly.type
_entity_poly.pdbx_seq_one_letter_code
_entity_poly.pdbx_strand_id
1 'polypeptide(L)'
;MTTVAQVGVRGFGRIHLQRIDRLAGLGRIDLVATADPGGPPEDRDLPWYDGLDALLGRHDVDIVSIATPIGTHAALSTAAMAAGAHVMLEKPPVPSLPEFWRLLRTVKETGRALQVGFQSLGSAGVPRMRALLTDGTLGEVTGINARGAWVRDRAYYGRAAWAGKRTVGGQRVADGVVTNPLAHAIATALAIAGATGIDDLVSVTTEMYHAHAIEADDTSFVRIDLAEGPPICAALTLCATEQVDPTVSLVGTRGTAEFSYTTDELILTVDGETTRETFGRTDLLENLVDHLTDGTPLLVPLEETVGFTCVLEATQDRTAPVALDPAHVAWVGEDDAAHPVVDGIEHWLDEALRTQRGFLAAGAPWGDPEATRVWRPCTPLATLALDGATLAEYVDGTDIIPTSSPRPYLHRVRTPAGVRVSESHPADHDWHCGLSFTMQDVNGVNFWGGRTYVRGRGYTWLGDQGAITHHRWLERSPGHLAQELVWAGPIVEPLEHPIDPVELLETRTLDWSRPDEHVWVLDADLLLLGSASSFFAGKRLPETVTPVCTVVKEFSETGNWKARGRFPPAPRPAVVAPPVLRRPSVVSVSLSSTSTRRRPWHGGSAAAPPPSATSHATRGCRWPPRPGRSTAPPPARSARTWPTACARRRGNWVTRPTPTPRRWRGARPRPSASWSTT
;
A
#
# COMPACT_ATOMS: atom_id res chain seq x y z
N MET A 1 -19.34 -15.86 -19.73
CA MET A 1 -18.06 -15.57 -20.40
C MET A 1 -17.68 -14.19 -19.95
N THR A 2 -16.49 -14.04 -19.39
CA THR A 2 -16.04 -12.78 -18.76
C THR A 2 -15.70 -11.77 -19.85
N THR A 3 -16.33 -10.61 -19.85
CA THR A 3 -16.09 -9.55 -20.82
C THR A 3 -14.88 -8.70 -20.40
N VAL A 4 -14.03 -8.37 -21.37
CA VAL A 4 -12.79 -7.62 -21.14
C VAL A 4 -12.73 -6.43 -22.09
N ALA A 5 -12.28 -5.29 -21.58
CA ALA A 5 -11.80 -4.17 -22.39
C ALA A 5 -10.32 -3.91 -22.13
N GLN A 6 -9.58 -3.50 -23.16
CA GLN A 6 -8.17 -3.15 -23.06
C GLN A 6 -7.99 -1.63 -23.20
N VAL A 7 -7.29 -1.01 -22.26
CA VAL A 7 -6.85 0.39 -22.31
C VAL A 7 -5.34 0.45 -22.49
N GLY A 8 -4.89 1.14 -23.53
CA GLY A 8 -3.50 1.08 -24.00
C GLY A 8 -3.26 -0.17 -24.85
N VAL A 9 -3.18 0.02 -26.17
CA VAL A 9 -3.04 -1.07 -27.16
C VAL A 9 -1.69 -1.09 -27.88
N ARG A 10 -0.82 -0.14 -27.52
CA ARG A 10 0.53 0.02 -28.08
C ARG A 10 1.59 -0.45 -27.09
N GLY A 11 2.82 -0.63 -27.57
CA GLY A 11 3.93 -1.10 -26.74
C GLY A 11 3.57 -2.40 -26.03
N PHE A 12 3.64 -2.41 -24.70
CA PHE A 12 3.30 -3.58 -23.88
C PHE A 12 1.80 -3.95 -23.93
N GLY A 13 0.91 -3.02 -24.27
CA GLY A 13 -0.51 -3.31 -24.52
C GLY A 13 -0.75 -4.37 -25.60
N ARG A 14 0.19 -4.51 -26.56
CA ARG A 14 0.14 -5.61 -27.54
C ARG A 14 0.31 -6.98 -26.90
N ILE A 15 1.13 -7.10 -25.85
CA ILE A 15 1.31 -8.35 -25.09
C ILE A 15 0.04 -8.69 -24.31
N HIS A 16 -0.65 -7.68 -23.77
CA HIS A 16 -1.95 -7.89 -23.13
C HIS A 16 -2.98 -8.39 -24.12
N LEU A 17 -3.07 -7.79 -25.31
CA LEU A 17 -3.95 -8.23 -26.38
C LEU A 17 -3.67 -9.69 -26.79
N GLN A 18 -2.40 -10.10 -26.89
CA GLN A 18 -2.03 -11.49 -27.17
C GLN A 18 -2.47 -12.46 -26.05
N ARG A 19 -2.33 -12.08 -24.78
CA ARG A 19 -2.82 -12.87 -23.64
C ARG A 19 -4.34 -12.98 -23.66
N ILE A 20 -5.01 -11.88 -24.00
CA ILE A 20 -6.46 -11.82 -24.14
C ILE A 20 -6.92 -12.76 -25.25
N ASP A 21 -6.28 -12.74 -26.42
CA ASP A 21 -6.60 -13.66 -27.54
C ASP A 21 -6.47 -15.12 -27.15
N ARG A 22 -5.40 -15.46 -26.42
CA ARG A 22 -5.20 -16.82 -25.96
C ARG A 22 -6.38 -17.27 -25.11
N LEU A 23 -6.81 -16.46 -24.15
CA LEU A 23 -7.93 -16.78 -23.27
C LEU A 23 -9.29 -16.74 -24.00
N ALA A 24 -9.45 -15.87 -24.99
CA ALA A 24 -10.63 -15.82 -25.85
C ALA A 24 -10.74 -17.06 -26.75
N GLY A 25 -9.61 -17.52 -27.30
CA GLY A 25 -9.53 -18.78 -28.04
C GLY A 25 -9.87 -20.02 -27.20
N LEU A 26 -9.68 -19.93 -25.88
CA LEU A 26 -10.11 -20.94 -24.91
C LEU A 26 -11.58 -20.76 -24.46
N GLY A 27 -12.29 -19.75 -24.98
CA GLY A 27 -13.68 -19.46 -24.61
C GLY A 27 -13.84 -18.93 -23.18
N ARG A 28 -12.75 -18.50 -22.53
CA ARG A 28 -12.78 -18.02 -21.14
C ARG A 28 -13.21 -16.56 -21.05
N ILE A 29 -12.78 -15.73 -21.99
CA ILE A 29 -13.05 -14.28 -22.01
C ILE A 29 -13.47 -13.78 -23.39
N ASP A 30 -14.16 -12.64 -23.44
CA ASP A 30 -14.56 -11.96 -24.66
C ASP A 30 -14.00 -10.52 -24.68
N LEU A 31 -13.21 -10.15 -25.69
CA LEU A 31 -12.68 -8.79 -25.83
C LEU A 31 -13.71 -7.91 -26.56
N VAL A 32 -14.37 -7.02 -25.82
CA VAL A 32 -15.52 -6.29 -26.35
C VAL A 32 -15.19 -4.91 -26.91
N ALA A 33 -14.10 -4.28 -26.44
CA ALA A 33 -13.69 -2.95 -26.87
C ALA A 33 -12.23 -2.65 -26.49
N THR A 34 -11.67 -1.63 -27.13
CA THR A 34 -10.35 -1.08 -26.79
C THR A 34 -10.41 0.44 -26.61
N ALA A 35 -9.50 1.00 -25.82
CA ALA A 35 -9.35 2.45 -25.69
C ALA A 35 -7.88 2.85 -25.76
N ASP A 36 -7.54 3.80 -26.64
CA ASP A 36 -6.19 4.35 -26.74
C ASP A 36 -6.21 5.66 -27.54
N PRO A 37 -5.71 6.79 -27.01
CA PRO A 37 -5.77 8.08 -27.70
C PRO A 37 -4.99 8.11 -29.03
N GLY A 38 -4.06 7.17 -29.23
CA GLY A 38 -3.30 7.05 -30.48
C GLY A 38 -4.06 6.39 -31.64
N GLY A 39 -5.30 5.93 -31.43
CA GLY A 39 -6.09 5.22 -32.45
C GLY A 39 -6.25 3.71 -32.17
N PRO A 40 -7.06 3.00 -32.97
CA PRO A 40 -7.37 1.58 -32.79
C PRO A 40 -6.14 0.66 -32.96
N PRO A 41 -6.20 -0.58 -32.46
CA PRO A 41 -5.25 -1.62 -32.85
C PRO A 41 -5.35 -1.90 -34.36
N GLU A 42 -4.21 -2.13 -35.02
CA GLU A 42 -4.14 -2.29 -36.48
C GLU A 42 -4.67 -3.64 -36.98
N ASP A 43 -4.64 -4.66 -36.13
CA ASP A 43 -4.85 -6.06 -36.46
C ASP A 43 -6.23 -6.61 -36.02
N ARG A 44 -7.13 -5.74 -35.56
CA ARG A 44 -8.43 -6.14 -34.98
C ARG A 44 -9.55 -5.24 -35.44
N ASP A 45 -10.63 -5.87 -35.89
CA ASP A 45 -11.90 -5.20 -36.17
C ASP A 45 -12.79 -5.22 -34.90
N LEU A 46 -12.53 -4.28 -33.99
CA LEU A 46 -13.23 -4.16 -32.71
C LEU A 46 -13.58 -2.69 -32.43
N PRO A 47 -14.64 -2.42 -31.62
CA PRO A 47 -14.93 -1.08 -31.15
C PRO A 47 -13.71 -0.43 -30.47
N TRP A 48 -13.44 0.82 -30.84
CA TRP A 48 -12.34 1.62 -30.28
C TRP A 48 -12.85 2.97 -29.80
N TYR A 49 -12.21 3.47 -28.74
CA TYR A 49 -12.48 4.76 -28.11
C TYR A 49 -11.19 5.51 -27.81
N ASP A 50 -11.26 6.83 -27.73
CA ASP A 50 -10.12 7.70 -27.38
C ASP A 50 -9.70 7.58 -25.90
N GLY A 51 -10.62 7.16 -25.03
CA GLY A 51 -10.39 6.99 -23.60
C GLY A 51 -11.37 6.04 -22.92
N LEU A 52 -11.06 5.71 -21.67
CA LEU A 52 -11.83 4.75 -20.86
C LEU A 52 -13.27 5.22 -20.60
N ASP A 53 -13.48 6.51 -20.32
CA ASP A 53 -14.83 7.04 -20.03
C ASP A 53 -15.79 6.87 -21.22
N ALA A 54 -15.31 7.14 -22.43
CA ALA A 54 -16.09 6.95 -23.65
C ALA A 54 -16.42 5.47 -23.89
N LEU A 55 -15.47 4.57 -23.59
CA LEU A 55 -15.66 3.13 -23.67
C LEU A 55 -16.73 2.65 -22.66
N LEU A 56 -16.59 3.02 -21.38
CA LEU A 56 -17.52 2.61 -20.32
C LEU A 56 -18.92 3.21 -20.49
N GLY A 57 -19.03 4.35 -21.17
CA GLY A 57 -20.34 4.92 -21.56
C GLY A 57 -21.11 4.09 -22.60
N ARG A 58 -20.47 3.10 -23.22
CA ARG A 58 -21.05 2.25 -24.28
C ARG A 58 -21.04 0.77 -23.95
N HIS A 59 -20.12 0.33 -23.09
CA HIS A 59 -19.89 -1.06 -22.77
C HIS A 59 -19.95 -1.28 -21.26
N ASP A 60 -20.70 -2.29 -20.84
CA ASP A 60 -20.59 -2.87 -19.50
C ASP A 60 -19.54 -3.99 -19.58
N VAL A 61 -18.52 -3.95 -18.71
CA VAL A 61 -17.34 -4.82 -18.79
C VAL A 61 -16.98 -5.40 -17.44
N ASP A 62 -16.66 -6.71 -17.40
CA ASP A 62 -16.28 -7.39 -16.17
C ASP A 62 -14.84 -7.03 -15.76
N ILE A 63 -13.92 -6.94 -16.73
CA ILE A 63 -12.50 -6.59 -16.50
C ILE A 63 -12.06 -5.47 -17.44
N VAL A 64 -11.38 -4.47 -16.88
CA VAL A 64 -10.59 -3.49 -17.64
C VAL A 64 -9.11 -3.83 -17.47
N SER A 65 -8.43 -4.19 -18.55
CA SER A 65 -6.98 -4.35 -18.55
C SER A 65 -6.30 -3.05 -18.97
N ILE A 66 -5.38 -2.55 -18.15
CA ILE A 66 -4.75 -1.23 -18.29
C ILE A 66 -3.26 -1.44 -18.52
N ALA A 67 -2.78 -1.09 -19.72
CA ALA A 67 -1.37 -1.12 -20.12
C ALA A 67 -0.96 0.26 -20.67
N THR A 68 -1.05 1.28 -19.82
CA THR A 68 -0.82 2.69 -20.15
C THR A 68 0.43 3.22 -19.42
N PRO A 69 0.87 4.48 -19.65
CA PRO A 69 1.92 5.06 -18.82
C PRO A 69 1.52 5.12 -17.35
N ILE A 70 2.44 4.79 -16.45
CA ILE A 70 2.21 4.62 -15.00
C ILE A 70 1.44 5.77 -14.32
N GLY A 71 1.69 7.02 -14.72
CA GLY A 71 1.00 8.20 -14.15
C GLY A 71 -0.51 8.24 -14.42
N THR A 72 -1.02 7.38 -15.30
CA THR A 72 -2.46 7.26 -15.60
C THR A 72 -3.14 6.11 -14.83
N HIS A 73 -2.36 5.20 -14.24
CA HIS A 73 -2.86 3.96 -13.65
C HIS A 73 -3.91 4.18 -12.56
N ALA A 74 -3.65 5.06 -11.61
CA ALA A 74 -4.54 5.30 -10.47
C ALA A 74 -5.90 5.87 -10.92
N ALA A 75 -5.90 6.85 -11.82
CA ALA A 75 -7.11 7.47 -12.33
C ALA A 75 -7.94 6.50 -13.18
N LEU A 76 -7.31 5.78 -14.12
CA LEU A 76 -7.99 4.81 -14.97
C LEU A 76 -8.54 3.63 -14.17
N SER A 77 -7.77 3.09 -13.23
CA SER A 77 -8.22 2.01 -12.35
C SER A 77 -9.40 2.47 -11.48
N THR A 78 -9.36 3.71 -10.98
CA THR A 78 -10.46 4.26 -10.18
C THR A 78 -11.74 4.40 -10.99
N ALA A 79 -11.64 4.92 -12.23
CA ALA A 79 -12.79 5.04 -13.13
C ALA A 79 -13.38 3.67 -13.48
N ALA A 80 -12.54 2.68 -13.82
CA ALA A 80 -12.97 1.32 -14.12
C ALA A 80 -13.74 0.68 -12.93
N MET A 81 -13.19 0.77 -11.72
CA MET A 81 -13.82 0.18 -10.54
C MET A 81 -15.10 0.91 -10.12
N ALA A 82 -15.15 2.23 -10.29
CA ALA A 82 -16.36 3.02 -10.05
C ALA A 82 -17.49 2.62 -11.01
N ALA A 83 -17.16 2.22 -12.24
CA ALA A 83 -18.10 1.63 -13.18
C ALA A 83 -18.47 0.17 -12.89
N GLY A 84 -17.84 -0.45 -11.87
CA GLY A 84 -18.13 -1.82 -11.44
C GLY A 84 -17.19 -2.89 -12.02
N ALA A 85 -16.19 -2.51 -12.82
CA ALA A 85 -15.25 -3.45 -13.41
C ALA A 85 -14.13 -3.85 -12.43
N HIS A 86 -13.60 -5.05 -12.61
CA HIS A 86 -12.34 -5.50 -12.03
C HIS A 86 -11.16 -5.01 -12.89
N VAL A 87 -9.95 -4.97 -12.33
CA VAL A 87 -8.79 -4.37 -13.02
C VAL A 87 -7.62 -5.34 -13.12
N MET A 88 -7.07 -5.46 -14.34
CA MET A 88 -5.75 -6.04 -14.59
C MET A 88 -4.79 -4.89 -14.94
N LEU A 89 -3.94 -4.49 -13.99
CA LEU A 89 -3.12 -3.28 -14.08
C LEU A 89 -1.67 -3.62 -14.40
N GLU A 90 -1.07 -3.01 -15.41
CA GLU A 90 0.36 -3.18 -15.67
C GLU A 90 1.26 -2.69 -14.53
N LYS A 91 2.47 -3.24 -14.47
CA LYS A 91 3.48 -2.82 -13.50
C LYS A 91 4.26 -1.60 -14.01
N PRO A 92 4.84 -0.80 -13.10
CA PRO A 92 4.51 -0.72 -11.68
C PRO A 92 3.09 -0.21 -11.44
N PRO A 93 2.48 -0.50 -10.28
CA PRO A 93 1.07 -0.17 -10.04
C PRO A 93 0.82 1.34 -10.08
N VAL A 94 1.67 2.15 -9.45
CA VAL A 94 1.55 3.60 -9.33
C VAL A 94 2.93 4.25 -9.13
N PRO A 95 3.11 5.55 -9.41
CA PRO A 95 4.43 6.18 -9.36
C PRO A 95 4.78 6.81 -8.00
N SER A 96 3.95 6.62 -6.97
CA SER A 96 4.21 7.11 -5.60
C SER A 96 3.40 6.36 -4.54
N LEU A 97 3.91 6.32 -3.30
CA LEU A 97 3.17 5.77 -2.15
C LEU A 97 1.82 6.48 -1.88
N PRO A 98 1.71 7.82 -1.95
CA PRO A 98 0.42 8.49 -1.81
C PRO A 98 -0.62 8.04 -2.85
N GLU A 99 -0.23 7.81 -4.10
CA GLU A 99 -1.15 7.28 -5.11
C GLU A 99 -1.50 5.82 -4.87
N PHE A 100 -0.58 5.03 -4.32
CA PHE A 100 -0.84 3.64 -3.94
C PHE A 100 -1.96 3.56 -2.92
N TRP A 101 -1.86 4.36 -1.85
CA TRP A 101 -2.87 4.39 -0.80
C TRP A 101 -4.23 4.89 -1.32
N ARG A 102 -4.24 5.87 -2.23
CA ARG A 102 -5.47 6.33 -2.89
C ARG A 102 -6.11 5.22 -3.71
N LEU A 103 -5.32 4.46 -4.48
CA LEU A 103 -5.84 3.37 -5.31
C LEU A 103 -6.29 2.18 -4.47
N LEU A 104 -5.53 1.82 -3.42
CA LEU A 104 -5.91 0.77 -2.48
C LEU A 104 -7.21 1.11 -1.75
N ARG A 105 -7.44 2.38 -1.42
CA ARG A 105 -8.74 2.83 -0.91
C ARG A 105 -9.85 2.54 -1.92
N THR A 106 -9.66 2.86 -3.19
CA THR A 106 -10.67 2.57 -4.23
C THR A 106 -10.97 1.06 -4.32
N VAL A 107 -9.95 0.21 -4.27
CA VAL A 107 -10.11 -1.26 -4.23
C VAL A 107 -11.02 -1.66 -3.05
N LYS A 108 -10.72 -1.17 -1.85
CA LYS A 108 -11.50 -1.46 -0.63
C LYS A 108 -12.94 -0.93 -0.69
N GLU A 109 -13.13 0.26 -1.25
CA GLU A 109 -14.44 0.92 -1.29
C GLU A 109 -15.39 0.28 -2.29
N THR A 110 -14.88 -0.10 -3.46
CA THR A 110 -15.65 -0.70 -4.54
C THR A 110 -15.83 -2.20 -4.36
N GLY A 111 -14.96 -2.84 -3.57
CA GLY A 111 -14.91 -4.29 -3.41
C GLY A 111 -14.48 -5.01 -4.68
N ARG A 112 -13.87 -4.30 -5.65
CA ARG A 112 -13.41 -4.86 -6.93
C ARG A 112 -11.97 -5.32 -6.83
N ALA A 113 -11.72 -6.54 -7.32
CA ALA A 113 -10.37 -7.07 -7.50
C ALA A 113 -9.48 -6.20 -8.41
N LEU A 114 -8.22 -6.03 -8.01
CA LEU A 114 -7.14 -5.45 -8.80
C LEU A 114 -5.94 -6.41 -8.77
N GLN A 115 -5.56 -6.94 -9.93
CA GLN A 115 -4.37 -7.75 -10.13
C GLN A 115 -3.27 -6.89 -10.78
N VAL A 116 -2.09 -6.83 -10.15
CA VAL A 116 -0.93 -6.07 -10.68
C VAL A 116 -0.07 -6.98 -11.57
N GLY A 117 0.41 -6.45 -12.70
CA GLY A 117 1.10 -7.16 -13.79
C GLY A 117 2.52 -7.67 -13.48
N PHE A 118 2.84 -8.07 -12.24
CA PHE A 118 4.12 -8.70 -11.92
C PHE A 118 4.17 -10.17 -12.35
N GLN A 119 4.22 -10.47 -13.66
CA GLN A 119 4.04 -11.84 -14.17
C GLN A 119 5.01 -12.91 -13.62
N SER A 120 6.19 -12.52 -13.10
CA SER A 120 7.12 -13.44 -12.44
C SER A 120 6.51 -14.10 -11.20
N LEU A 121 5.58 -13.41 -10.52
CA LEU A 121 4.86 -13.93 -9.36
C LEU A 121 3.79 -14.98 -9.71
N GLY A 122 3.52 -15.18 -11.00
CA GLY A 122 2.69 -16.29 -11.49
C GLY A 122 3.38 -17.66 -11.43
N SER A 123 4.69 -17.70 -11.15
CA SER A 123 5.49 -18.93 -11.13
C SER A 123 5.28 -19.75 -9.88
N ALA A 124 5.13 -21.07 -10.03
CA ALA A 124 5.15 -22.01 -8.90
C ALA A 124 6.53 -22.11 -8.21
N GLY A 125 7.58 -21.52 -8.81
CA GLY A 125 8.90 -21.41 -8.20
C GLY A 125 8.94 -20.42 -7.02
N VAL A 126 8.08 -19.39 -7.00
CA VAL A 126 8.05 -18.41 -5.90
C VAL A 126 7.65 -19.03 -4.56
N PRO A 127 6.54 -19.80 -4.46
CA PRO A 127 6.23 -20.57 -3.25
C PRO A 127 7.33 -21.56 -2.85
N ARG A 128 8.02 -22.20 -3.81
CA ARG A 128 9.13 -23.11 -3.55
C ARG A 128 10.31 -22.40 -2.90
N MET A 129 10.70 -21.24 -3.44
CA MET A 129 11.74 -20.38 -2.86
C MET A 129 11.36 -19.91 -1.45
N ARG A 130 10.11 -19.50 -1.24
CA ARG A 130 9.62 -19.11 0.08
C ARG A 130 9.68 -20.26 1.10
N ALA A 131 9.43 -21.50 0.69
CA ALA A 131 9.58 -22.66 1.57
C ALA A 131 11.05 -22.86 1.97
N LEU A 132 11.99 -22.80 1.01
CA LEU A 132 13.43 -22.94 1.24
C LEU A 132 14.01 -21.90 2.20
N LEU A 133 13.39 -20.71 2.26
CA LEU A 133 13.79 -19.66 3.21
C LEU A 133 13.63 -20.09 4.68
N THR A 134 12.71 -21.02 4.98
CA THR A 134 12.32 -21.35 6.36
C THR A 134 12.37 -22.83 6.72
N ASP A 135 12.48 -23.74 5.75
CA ASP A 135 12.45 -25.20 5.98
C ASP A 135 13.78 -25.79 6.49
N GLY A 136 14.85 -24.99 6.54
CA GLY A 136 16.17 -25.38 7.04
C GLY A 136 17.05 -26.12 6.03
N THR A 137 16.59 -26.33 4.78
CA THR A 137 17.36 -26.97 3.71
C THR A 137 18.69 -26.26 3.46
N LEU A 138 18.67 -24.92 3.45
CA LEU A 138 19.85 -24.08 3.19
C LEU A 138 20.67 -23.76 4.46
N GLY A 139 20.28 -24.30 5.62
CA GLY A 139 20.79 -23.82 6.91
C GLY A 139 20.16 -22.47 7.31
N GLU A 140 20.94 -21.61 7.96
CA GLU A 140 20.53 -20.24 8.26
C GLU A 140 20.68 -19.39 7.00
N VAL A 141 19.57 -18.83 6.50
CA VAL A 141 19.59 -17.93 5.35
C VAL A 141 20.02 -16.54 5.80
N THR A 142 21.12 -16.05 5.24
CA THR A 142 21.75 -14.78 5.60
C THR A 142 21.49 -13.66 4.58
N GLY A 143 20.95 -13.99 3.41
CA GLY A 143 20.64 -13.01 2.37
C GLY A 143 19.67 -13.50 1.31
N ILE A 144 18.92 -12.54 0.76
CA ILE A 144 18.12 -12.71 -0.45
C ILE A 144 18.70 -11.77 -1.50
N ASN A 145 19.23 -12.32 -2.59
CA ASN A 145 19.93 -11.54 -3.61
C ASN A 145 19.11 -11.48 -4.89
N ALA A 146 19.04 -10.33 -5.54
CA ALA A 146 18.46 -10.14 -6.86
C ALA A 146 19.54 -9.62 -7.81
N ARG A 147 19.84 -10.36 -8.87
CA ARG A 147 20.88 -10.01 -9.84
C ARG A 147 20.26 -9.77 -11.19
N GLY A 148 20.62 -8.67 -11.85
CA GLY A 148 20.19 -8.39 -13.22
C GLY A 148 21.28 -7.69 -14.02
N ALA A 149 21.68 -8.30 -15.13
CA ALA A 149 22.69 -7.78 -16.05
C ALA A 149 22.12 -7.81 -17.46
N TRP A 150 21.51 -6.70 -17.86
CA TRP A 150 20.91 -6.54 -19.19
C TRP A 150 21.68 -5.52 -20.01
N VAL A 151 21.42 -5.52 -21.31
CA VAL A 151 21.95 -4.55 -22.27
C VAL A 151 20.78 -3.75 -22.83
N ARG A 152 20.84 -2.43 -22.77
CA ARG A 152 19.89 -1.54 -23.45
C ARG A 152 20.64 -0.51 -24.29
N ASP A 153 20.13 -0.28 -25.49
CA ASP A 153 20.71 0.66 -26.46
C ASP A 153 20.02 2.03 -26.39
N ARG A 154 20.44 2.95 -27.26
CA ARG A 154 19.80 4.27 -27.37
C ARG A 154 18.37 4.17 -27.88
N ALA A 155 18.06 3.24 -28.79
CA ALA A 155 16.72 3.02 -29.32
C ALA A 155 15.72 2.71 -28.21
N TYR A 156 16.12 1.92 -27.20
CA TYR A 156 15.30 1.64 -26.04
C TYR A 156 14.83 2.94 -25.36
N TYR A 157 15.70 3.91 -25.15
CA TYR A 157 15.32 5.19 -24.53
C TYR A 157 14.65 6.18 -25.51
N GLY A 158 14.75 5.95 -26.82
CA GLY A 158 14.01 6.67 -27.85
C GLY A 158 12.55 6.21 -28.02
N ARG A 159 12.16 5.07 -27.45
CA ARG A 159 10.84 4.42 -27.68
C ARG A 159 9.63 5.26 -27.28
N ALA A 160 9.78 6.16 -26.32
CA ALA A 160 8.70 6.99 -25.79
C ALA A 160 9.25 8.23 -25.08
N ALA A 161 8.47 9.31 -25.05
CA ALA A 161 8.87 10.58 -24.44
C ALA A 161 9.15 10.50 -22.92
N TRP A 162 8.69 9.45 -22.24
CA TRP A 162 8.89 9.19 -20.81
C TRP A 162 10.07 8.25 -20.51
N ALA A 163 10.65 7.63 -21.54
CA ALA A 163 11.69 6.62 -21.34
C ALA A 163 12.96 7.23 -20.72
N GLY A 164 13.54 6.55 -19.73
CA GLY A 164 14.71 7.00 -18.97
C GLY A 164 14.46 8.23 -18.09
N LYS A 165 13.21 8.68 -17.92
CA LYS A 165 12.89 9.87 -17.12
C LYS A 165 12.43 9.51 -15.72
N ARG A 166 12.61 10.43 -14.79
CA ARG A 166 11.98 10.37 -13.46
C ARG A 166 10.65 11.09 -13.50
N THR A 167 10.57 12.21 -14.22
CA THR A 167 9.35 13.01 -14.35
C THR A 167 9.03 13.45 -15.79
N VAL A 168 7.75 13.60 -16.11
CA VAL A 168 7.24 14.18 -17.35
C VAL A 168 6.07 15.11 -17.01
N GLY A 169 6.15 16.37 -17.43
CA GLY A 169 5.08 17.34 -17.18
C GLY A 169 4.75 17.54 -15.70
N GLY A 170 5.74 17.38 -14.81
CA GLY A 170 5.56 17.46 -13.36
C GLY A 170 5.01 16.19 -12.69
N GLN A 171 4.68 15.14 -13.45
CA GLN A 171 4.25 13.86 -12.93
C GLN A 171 5.40 12.85 -12.92
N ARG A 172 5.47 12.01 -11.89
CA ARG A 172 6.48 10.93 -11.80
C ARG A 172 6.15 9.83 -12.80
N VAL A 173 7.20 9.35 -13.49
CA VAL A 173 7.15 8.18 -14.39
C VAL A 173 8.11 7.08 -13.97
N ALA A 174 9.16 7.40 -13.19
CA ALA A 174 10.07 6.45 -12.57
C ALA A 174 10.57 5.35 -13.53
N ASP A 175 11.18 5.71 -14.67
CA ASP A 175 11.66 4.75 -15.67
C ASP A 175 13.14 4.37 -15.49
N GLY A 176 13.51 3.94 -14.28
CA GLY A 176 14.86 3.46 -13.95
C GLY A 176 14.98 1.94 -13.95
N VAL A 177 16.22 1.42 -13.88
CA VAL A 177 16.49 -0.02 -13.91
C VAL A 177 15.77 -0.77 -12.79
N VAL A 178 15.71 -0.18 -11.59
CA VAL A 178 15.04 -0.74 -10.41
C VAL A 178 13.52 -0.81 -10.60
N THR A 179 12.92 0.17 -11.28
CA THR A 179 11.48 0.41 -11.27
C THR A 179 10.77 0.00 -12.55
N ASN A 180 11.47 -0.17 -13.69
CA ASN A 180 10.86 -0.69 -14.91
C ASN A 180 11.48 -2.00 -15.42
N PRO A 181 12.60 -2.03 -16.18
CA PRO A 181 13.05 -3.25 -16.85
C PRO A 181 13.35 -4.40 -15.88
N LEU A 182 14.05 -4.15 -14.78
CA LEU A 182 14.37 -5.19 -13.77
C LEU A 182 13.47 -5.13 -12.53
N ALA A 183 12.31 -4.47 -12.62
CA ALA A 183 11.33 -4.37 -11.54
C ALA A 183 10.86 -5.74 -10.99
N HIS A 184 10.79 -6.75 -11.87
CA HIS A 184 10.45 -8.11 -11.46
C HIS A 184 11.47 -8.74 -10.52
N ALA A 185 12.75 -8.35 -10.58
CA ALA A 185 13.76 -8.84 -9.66
C ALA A 185 13.45 -8.40 -8.22
N ILE A 186 13.11 -7.11 -8.04
CA ILE A 186 12.70 -6.55 -6.75
C ILE A 186 11.38 -7.16 -6.27
N ALA A 187 10.36 -7.18 -7.12
CA ALA A 187 9.04 -7.72 -6.76
C ALA A 187 9.11 -9.20 -6.36
N THR A 188 9.90 -10.00 -7.09
CA THR A 188 10.09 -11.43 -6.80
C THR A 188 10.84 -11.64 -5.49
N ALA A 189 11.90 -10.87 -5.23
CA ALA A 189 12.64 -10.97 -3.97
C ALA A 189 11.78 -10.59 -2.75
N LEU A 190 10.98 -9.52 -2.85
CA LEU A 190 10.02 -9.12 -1.82
C LEU A 190 8.96 -10.20 -1.57
N ALA A 191 8.42 -10.80 -2.63
CA ALA A 191 7.43 -11.87 -2.52
C ALA A 191 8.00 -13.14 -1.87
N ILE A 192 9.24 -13.53 -2.22
CA ILE A 192 9.94 -14.66 -1.59
C ILE A 192 10.14 -14.39 -0.09
N ALA A 193 10.59 -13.18 0.28
CA ALA A 193 10.69 -12.76 1.67
C ALA A 193 9.33 -12.72 2.39
N GLY A 194 8.24 -12.46 1.65
CA GLY A 194 6.92 -12.17 2.21
C GLY A 194 6.79 -10.77 2.76
N ALA A 195 7.64 -9.85 2.29
CA ALA A 195 7.63 -8.44 2.64
C ALA A 195 6.56 -7.73 1.80
N THR A 196 5.32 -7.87 2.25
CA THR A 196 4.10 -7.44 1.54
C THR A 196 3.45 -6.22 2.18
N GLY A 197 3.89 -5.81 3.37
CA GLY A 197 3.43 -4.65 4.11
C GLY A 197 4.50 -3.56 4.24
N ILE A 198 4.08 -2.31 4.46
CA ILE A 198 5.01 -1.20 4.74
C ILE A 198 5.82 -1.46 6.01
N ASP A 199 5.18 -2.11 6.98
CA ASP A 199 5.75 -2.54 8.26
C ASP A 199 6.71 -3.73 8.13
N ASP A 200 6.90 -4.33 6.96
CA ASP A 200 7.91 -5.37 6.78
C ASP A 200 9.30 -4.78 6.48
N LEU A 201 9.37 -3.48 6.16
CA LEU A 201 10.60 -2.77 5.83
C LEU A 201 11.05 -1.87 6.99
N VAL A 202 12.36 -1.81 7.21
CA VAL A 202 13.03 -0.89 8.16
C VAL A 202 13.69 0.27 7.41
N SER A 203 14.35 -0.05 6.30
CA SER A 203 15.00 0.93 5.42
C SER A 203 15.19 0.37 4.03
N VAL A 204 15.26 1.28 3.05
CA VAL A 204 15.73 1.01 1.70
C VAL A 204 16.95 1.89 1.44
N THR A 205 18.12 1.28 1.33
CA THR A 205 19.35 1.95 0.91
C THR A 205 19.52 1.78 -0.59
N THR A 206 19.68 2.88 -1.32
CA THR A 206 19.89 2.87 -2.78
C THR A 206 21.23 3.50 -3.11
N GLU A 207 21.99 2.88 -4.01
CA GLU A 207 23.18 3.43 -4.65
C GLU A 207 22.93 3.45 -6.16
N MET A 208 22.74 4.64 -6.75
CA MET A 208 22.13 4.77 -8.08
C MET A 208 22.97 5.60 -9.04
N TYR A 209 23.20 5.06 -10.22
CA TYR A 209 24.01 5.66 -11.28
C TYR A 209 23.31 5.62 -12.64
N HIS A 210 23.81 6.44 -13.57
CA HIS A 210 23.48 6.32 -14.98
C HIS A 210 24.71 6.51 -15.90
N ALA A 211 24.83 5.67 -16.92
CA ALA A 211 25.80 5.81 -18.01
C ALA A 211 25.14 6.36 -19.29
N HIS A 212 23.86 6.06 -19.50
CA HIS A 212 23.07 6.67 -20.56
C HIS A 212 22.79 8.15 -20.27
N ALA A 213 22.51 8.91 -21.32
CA ALA A 213 22.05 10.31 -21.21
C ALA A 213 20.56 10.36 -20.83
N ILE A 214 20.24 9.91 -19.62
CA ILE A 214 18.89 9.80 -19.06
C ILE A 214 18.82 10.49 -17.70
N GLU A 215 17.61 10.66 -17.15
CA GLU A 215 17.40 11.26 -15.81
C GLU A 215 17.32 10.19 -14.72
N ALA A 216 16.84 8.99 -15.05
CA ALA A 216 16.71 7.87 -14.15
C ALA A 216 17.99 7.02 -14.09
N ASP A 217 17.99 5.99 -13.25
CA ASP A 217 19.10 5.06 -13.11
C ASP A 217 19.11 3.99 -14.19
N ASP A 218 20.30 3.60 -14.63
CA ASP A 218 20.51 2.39 -15.44
C ASP A 218 21.43 1.37 -14.74
N THR A 219 22.08 1.74 -13.64
CA THR A 219 22.92 0.87 -12.82
C THR A 219 22.72 1.20 -11.34
N SER A 220 22.25 0.22 -10.56
CA SER A 220 21.82 0.45 -9.18
C SER A 220 22.10 -0.74 -8.26
N PHE A 221 22.49 -0.42 -7.03
CA PHE A 221 22.42 -1.33 -5.89
C PHE A 221 21.29 -0.90 -4.96
N VAL A 222 20.49 -1.86 -4.49
CA VAL A 222 19.40 -1.62 -3.54
C VAL A 222 19.51 -2.63 -2.40
N ARG A 223 19.59 -2.14 -1.16
CA ARG A 223 19.49 -2.96 0.05
C ARG A 223 18.21 -2.63 0.79
N ILE A 224 17.40 -3.64 1.07
CA ILE A 224 16.17 -3.56 1.84
C ILE A 224 16.41 -4.28 3.16
N ASP A 225 16.47 -3.53 4.25
CA ASP A 225 16.51 -4.11 5.59
C ASP A 225 15.08 -4.41 6.02
N LEU A 226 14.81 -5.69 6.26
CA LEU A 226 13.49 -6.16 6.69
C LEU A 226 13.34 -6.03 8.21
N ALA A 227 12.10 -5.92 8.67
CA ALA A 227 11.78 -5.93 10.10
C ALA A 227 12.08 -7.30 10.73
N GLU A 228 11.94 -8.36 9.95
CA GLU A 228 12.23 -9.74 10.33
C GLU A 228 12.87 -10.48 9.14
N GLY A 229 13.84 -11.35 9.40
CA GLY A 229 14.54 -12.13 8.37
C GLY A 229 15.79 -11.45 7.80
N PRO A 230 16.47 -12.11 6.85
CA PRO A 230 17.67 -11.58 6.21
C PRO A 230 17.35 -10.38 5.31
N PRO A 231 18.32 -9.49 5.04
CA PRO A 231 18.13 -8.39 4.11
C PRO A 231 17.94 -8.89 2.66
N ILE A 232 17.27 -8.07 1.86
CA ILE A 232 17.23 -8.23 0.40
C ILE A 232 18.26 -7.28 -0.21
N CYS A 233 19.13 -7.80 -1.07
CA CYS A 233 20.10 -6.99 -1.82
C CYS A 233 19.86 -7.19 -3.32
N ALA A 234 19.78 -6.11 -4.09
CA ALA A 234 19.67 -6.16 -5.53
C ALA A 234 20.83 -5.42 -6.18
N ALA A 235 21.47 -6.03 -7.16
CA ALA A 235 22.48 -5.39 -8.00
C ALA A 235 22.03 -5.52 -9.45
N LEU A 236 21.69 -4.39 -10.07
CA LEU A 236 20.97 -4.32 -11.33
C LEU A 236 21.68 -3.36 -12.29
N THR A 237 21.84 -3.75 -13.55
CA THR A 237 22.37 -2.87 -14.59
C THR A 237 21.71 -3.12 -15.95
N LEU A 238 21.64 -2.07 -16.76
CA LEU A 238 21.31 -2.09 -18.19
C LEU A 238 22.55 -1.82 -19.08
N CYS A 239 23.72 -1.75 -18.45
CA CYS A 239 25.01 -1.42 -19.04
C CYS A 239 25.99 -2.60 -18.91
N ALA A 240 25.46 -3.83 -19.01
CA ALA A 240 26.24 -5.06 -18.95
C ALA A 240 27.04 -5.29 -20.24
N THR A 241 28.05 -6.15 -20.16
CA THR A 241 28.80 -6.61 -21.34
C THR A 241 27.93 -7.50 -22.22
N GLU A 242 27.12 -8.36 -21.60
CA GLU A 242 26.20 -9.28 -22.26
C GLU A 242 24.87 -9.36 -21.51
N GLN A 243 23.79 -9.68 -22.23
CA GLN A 243 22.49 -9.89 -21.61
C GLN A 243 22.41 -11.28 -20.98
N VAL A 244 22.17 -11.32 -19.67
CA VAL A 244 22.02 -12.56 -18.89
C VAL A 244 20.61 -12.63 -18.29
N ASP A 245 20.11 -13.85 -18.12
CA ASP A 245 18.87 -14.09 -17.39
C ASP A 245 19.01 -13.58 -15.93
N PRO A 246 18.07 -12.75 -15.47
CA PRO A 246 18.11 -12.21 -14.13
C PRO A 246 17.65 -13.28 -13.11
N THR A 247 18.26 -13.26 -11.93
CA THR A 247 18.03 -14.28 -10.90
C THR A 247 17.63 -13.66 -9.56
N VAL A 248 16.90 -14.42 -8.75
CA VAL A 248 16.74 -14.18 -7.32
C VAL A 248 17.27 -15.39 -6.57
N SER A 249 18.17 -15.19 -5.61
CA SER A 249 18.80 -16.29 -4.87
C SER A 249 18.66 -16.15 -3.36
N LEU A 250 18.64 -17.29 -2.68
CA LEU A 250 18.78 -17.41 -1.23
C LEU A 250 20.20 -17.87 -0.93
N VAL A 251 20.86 -17.19 0.00
CA VAL A 251 22.20 -17.53 0.48
C VAL A 251 22.08 -18.07 1.89
N GLY A 252 22.35 -19.35 2.08
CA GLY A 252 22.33 -20.00 3.39
C GLY A 252 23.68 -20.60 3.79
N THR A 253 23.83 -20.93 5.07
CA THR A 253 25.08 -21.46 5.63
C THR A 253 25.46 -22.85 5.11
N ARG A 254 24.53 -23.58 4.48
CA ARG A 254 24.76 -24.92 3.92
C ARG A 254 24.57 -25.00 2.41
N GLY A 255 24.09 -23.93 1.78
CA GLY A 255 23.75 -23.98 0.36
C GLY A 255 23.13 -22.71 -0.18
N THR A 256 22.88 -22.73 -1.48
CA THR A 256 22.22 -21.65 -2.23
C THR A 256 21.06 -22.19 -3.04
N ALA A 257 20.05 -21.36 -3.23
CA ALA A 257 18.95 -21.60 -4.14
C ALA A 257 18.89 -20.42 -5.10
N GLU A 258 19.11 -20.63 -6.40
CA GLU A 258 19.09 -19.58 -7.42
C GLU A 258 17.91 -19.80 -8.37
N PHE A 259 17.02 -18.82 -8.45
CA PHE A 259 15.81 -18.88 -9.24
C PHE A 259 15.85 -17.87 -10.40
N SER A 260 15.88 -18.38 -11.62
CA SER A 260 15.77 -17.61 -12.86
C SER A 260 14.30 -17.35 -13.18
N TYR A 261 13.80 -16.19 -12.74
CA TYR A 261 12.36 -15.88 -12.81
C TYR A 261 11.86 -15.60 -14.24
N THR A 262 12.72 -15.53 -15.24
CA THR A 262 12.34 -15.43 -16.66
C THR A 262 12.05 -16.79 -17.28
N THR A 263 12.74 -17.83 -16.82
CA THR A 263 12.68 -19.21 -17.35
C THR A 263 11.99 -20.20 -16.41
N ASP A 264 11.59 -19.77 -15.21
CA ASP A 264 10.97 -20.60 -14.18
C ASP A 264 11.86 -21.78 -13.73
N GLU A 265 13.18 -21.59 -13.75
CA GLU A 265 14.17 -22.60 -13.34
C GLU A 265 14.78 -22.26 -11.98
N LEU A 266 14.90 -23.27 -11.11
CA LEU A 266 15.60 -23.21 -9.83
C LEU A 266 16.81 -24.15 -9.85
N ILE A 267 17.97 -23.61 -9.51
CA ILE A 267 19.18 -24.36 -9.23
C ILE A 267 19.40 -24.36 -7.72
N LEU A 268 19.33 -25.54 -7.09
CA LEU A 268 19.54 -25.72 -5.66
C LEU A 268 20.88 -26.43 -5.43
N THR A 269 21.80 -25.79 -4.71
CA THR A 269 23.10 -26.37 -4.34
C THR A 269 23.20 -26.48 -2.82
N VAL A 270 23.28 -27.69 -2.29
CA VAL A 270 23.33 -27.96 -0.83
C VAL A 270 24.46 -28.95 -0.55
N ASP A 271 25.35 -28.63 0.39
CA ASP A 271 26.47 -29.48 0.79
C ASP A 271 27.32 -30.02 -0.39
N GLY A 272 27.40 -29.25 -1.49
CA GLY A 272 28.14 -29.59 -2.71
C GLY A 272 27.35 -30.37 -3.77
N GLU A 273 26.11 -30.74 -3.52
CA GLU A 273 25.22 -31.38 -4.49
C GLU A 273 24.29 -30.36 -5.16
N THR A 274 24.17 -30.41 -6.48
CA THR A 274 23.32 -29.49 -7.27
C THR A 274 22.15 -30.23 -7.91
N THR A 275 20.95 -29.68 -7.73
CA THR A 275 19.70 -30.14 -8.37
C THR A 275 19.05 -29.01 -9.17
N ARG A 276 18.21 -29.38 -10.13
CA ARG A 276 17.45 -28.44 -10.97
C ARG A 276 15.96 -28.76 -10.92
N GLU A 277 15.14 -27.73 -10.74
CA GLU A 277 13.68 -27.80 -10.77
C GLU A 277 13.16 -26.79 -11.81
N THR A 278 12.12 -27.14 -12.57
CA THR A 278 11.45 -26.23 -13.52
C THR A 278 9.96 -26.15 -13.18
N PHE A 279 9.41 -24.95 -13.19
CA PHE A 279 8.06 -24.67 -12.73
C PHE A 279 7.12 -24.22 -13.84
N GLY A 280 5.83 -24.50 -13.66
CA GLY A 280 4.78 -23.88 -14.46
C GLY A 280 4.48 -22.45 -13.99
N ARG A 281 3.92 -21.66 -14.90
CA ARG A 281 3.49 -20.29 -14.64
C ARG A 281 2.01 -20.10 -14.95
N THR A 282 1.29 -19.51 -14.02
CA THR A 282 -0.09 -19.08 -14.22
C THR A 282 -0.08 -17.66 -14.78
N ASP A 283 -0.81 -17.42 -15.87
CA ASP A 283 -1.02 -16.07 -16.39
C ASP A 283 -1.90 -15.26 -15.42
N LEU A 284 -1.56 -13.99 -15.19
CA LEU A 284 -2.23 -13.19 -14.15
C LEU A 284 -3.65 -12.76 -14.54
N LEU A 285 -3.94 -12.62 -15.84
CA LEU A 285 -5.30 -12.39 -16.30
C LEU A 285 -6.13 -13.67 -16.17
N GLU A 286 -5.53 -14.81 -16.50
CA GLU A 286 -6.12 -16.14 -16.24
C GLU A 286 -6.49 -16.34 -14.76
N ASN A 287 -5.57 -16.04 -13.85
CA ASN A 287 -5.81 -16.08 -12.40
C ASN A 287 -6.90 -15.08 -11.96
N LEU A 288 -6.94 -13.87 -12.54
CA LEU A 288 -8.01 -12.92 -12.25
C LEU A 288 -9.38 -13.47 -12.69
N VAL A 289 -9.47 -14.12 -13.86
CA VAL A 289 -10.70 -14.75 -14.32
C VAL A 289 -11.12 -15.90 -13.40
N ASP A 290 -10.16 -16.72 -12.93
CA ASP A 290 -10.42 -17.79 -11.96
C ASP A 290 -10.94 -17.21 -10.64
N HIS A 291 -10.31 -16.15 -10.12
CA HIS A 291 -10.78 -15.42 -8.94
C HIS A 291 -12.26 -15.00 -9.04
N LEU A 292 -12.66 -14.45 -10.19
CA LEU A 292 -14.06 -14.03 -10.42
C LEU A 292 -15.02 -15.21 -10.59
N THR A 293 -14.52 -16.37 -11.01
CA THR A 293 -15.33 -17.55 -11.32
C THR A 293 -15.57 -18.41 -10.09
N ASP A 294 -14.52 -18.68 -9.31
CA ASP A 294 -14.56 -19.66 -8.21
C ASP A 294 -13.94 -19.16 -6.89
N GLY A 295 -13.47 -17.91 -6.84
CA GLY A 295 -12.88 -17.32 -5.65
C GLY A 295 -11.42 -17.73 -5.40
N THR A 296 -10.73 -18.30 -6.39
CA THR A 296 -9.27 -18.50 -6.34
C THR A 296 -8.57 -17.22 -5.87
N PRO A 297 -7.62 -17.28 -4.91
CA PRO A 297 -6.88 -16.09 -4.48
C PRO A 297 -6.12 -15.43 -5.63
N LEU A 298 -6.08 -14.10 -5.64
CA LEU A 298 -5.22 -13.35 -6.55
C LEU A 298 -3.76 -13.65 -6.21
N LEU A 299 -2.92 -13.77 -7.23
CA LEU A 299 -1.49 -13.99 -7.07
C LEU A 299 -0.74 -12.69 -6.77
N VAL A 300 -1.23 -11.56 -7.29
CA VAL A 300 -0.63 -10.24 -7.10
C VAL A 300 -1.72 -9.19 -6.81
N PRO A 301 -2.42 -9.29 -5.68
CA PRO A 301 -3.35 -8.24 -5.26
C PRO A 301 -2.58 -6.94 -4.98
N LEU A 302 -3.23 -5.77 -5.19
CA LEU A 302 -2.58 -4.47 -5.01
C LEU A 302 -1.91 -4.32 -3.65
N GLU A 303 -2.61 -4.70 -2.57
CA GLU A 303 -2.16 -4.58 -1.18
C GLU A 303 -0.81 -5.25 -0.91
N GLU A 304 -0.49 -6.34 -1.63
CA GLU A 304 0.77 -7.07 -1.45
C GLU A 304 1.95 -6.43 -2.21
N THR A 305 1.72 -5.34 -2.94
CA THR A 305 2.75 -4.63 -3.71
C THR A 305 3.26 -3.35 -3.05
N VAL A 306 2.87 -3.07 -1.79
CA VAL A 306 3.36 -1.88 -1.07
C VAL A 306 4.87 -1.92 -0.85
N GLY A 307 5.46 -3.09 -0.58
CA GLY A 307 6.91 -3.25 -0.42
C GLY A 307 7.68 -2.80 -1.67
N PHE A 308 7.17 -3.16 -2.86
CA PHE A 308 7.73 -2.69 -4.12
C PHE A 308 7.55 -1.18 -4.27
N THR A 309 6.38 -0.66 -3.90
CA THR A 309 6.10 0.77 -3.97
C THR A 309 6.99 1.59 -3.03
N CYS A 310 7.36 1.05 -1.86
CA CYS A 310 8.37 1.64 -0.98
C CYS A 310 9.75 1.71 -1.64
N VAL A 311 10.16 0.66 -2.34
CA VAL A 311 11.42 0.68 -3.12
C VAL A 311 11.34 1.72 -4.23
N LEU A 312 10.22 1.78 -4.96
CA LEU A 312 9.98 2.82 -5.96
C LEU A 312 10.08 4.22 -5.34
N GLU A 313 9.43 4.47 -4.21
CA GLU A 313 9.49 5.76 -3.50
C GLU A 313 10.94 6.09 -3.13
N ALA A 314 11.71 5.13 -2.60
CA ALA A 314 13.12 5.33 -2.27
C ALA A 314 14.01 5.72 -3.48
N THR A 315 13.66 5.25 -4.69
CA THR A 315 14.35 5.69 -5.93
C THR A 315 13.96 7.10 -6.36
N GLN A 316 12.75 7.54 -6.03
CA GLN A 316 12.17 8.82 -6.50
C GLN A 316 12.32 9.96 -5.49
N ASP A 317 12.26 9.67 -4.18
CA ASP A 317 12.40 10.63 -3.07
C ASP A 317 13.87 10.92 -2.76
N ARG A 318 14.59 11.36 -3.80
CA ARG A 318 16.00 11.73 -3.75
C ARG A 318 16.36 12.61 -4.94
N THR A 319 17.54 13.22 -4.86
CA THR A 319 18.19 13.84 -6.03
C THR A 319 18.40 12.80 -7.12
N ALA A 320 18.54 13.26 -8.37
CA ALA A 320 18.77 12.39 -9.51
C ALA A 320 19.99 11.47 -9.29
N PRO A 321 20.01 10.26 -9.88
CA PRO A 321 21.16 9.36 -9.88
C PRO A 321 22.43 10.04 -10.39
N VAL A 322 23.59 9.53 -9.95
CA VAL A 322 24.90 10.11 -10.29
C VAL A 322 25.32 9.64 -11.70
N ALA A 323 25.78 10.57 -12.54
CA ALA A 323 26.35 10.20 -13.84
C ALA A 323 27.69 9.47 -13.63
N LEU A 324 27.89 8.33 -14.29
CA LEU A 324 29.16 7.62 -14.26
C LEU A 324 30.24 8.42 -15.00
N ASP A 325 31.46 8.43 -14.45
CA ASP A 325 32.62 9.02 -15.13
C ASP A 325 32.82 8.30 -16.48
N PRO A 326 32.84 9.04 -17.62
CA PRO A 326 33.08 8.46 -18.93
C PRO A 326 34.38 7.66 -19.04
N ALA A 327 35.36 7.88 -18.16
CA ALA A 327 36.58 7.08 -18.09
C ALA A 327 36.33 5.60 -17.72
N HIS A 328 35.17 5.29 -17.15
CA HIS A 328 34.75 3.94 -16.73
C HIS A 328 33.61 3.36 -17.58
N VAL A 329 33.31 3.99 -18.72
CA VAL A 329 32.20 3.59 -19.60
C VAL A 329 32.71 3.46 -21.03
N ALA A 330 32.67 2.25 -21.57
CA ALA A 330 32.90 1.98 -22.98
C ALA A 330 31.58 1.97 -23.75
N TRP A 331 31.52 2.60 -24.92
CA TRP A 331 30.35 2.50 -25.80
C TRP A 331 30.60 1.48 -26.90
N VAL A 332 29.65 0.57 -27.08
CA VAL A 332 29.68 -0.49 -28.10
C VAL A 332 28.53 -0.25 -29.09
N GLY A 333 28.82 -0.38 -30.39
CA GLY A 333 27.87 -0.10 -31.46
C GLY A 333 27.82 1.39 -31.86
N GLU A 334 26.93 1.71 -32.81
CA GLU A 334 26.77 3.05 -33.38
C GLU A 334 25.28 3.45 -33.39
N ASP A 335 25.03 4.75 -33.43
CA ASP A 335 23.69 5.34 -33.52
C ASP A 335 22.69 4.76 -32.51
N ASP A 336 21.51 4.34 -32.98
CA ASP A 336 20.42 3.82 -32.16
C ASP A 336 20.77 2.49 -31.47
N ALA A 337 21.70 1.71 -32.04
CA ALA A 337 22.16 0.43 -31.49
C ALA A 337 23.32 0.59 -30.48
N ALA A 338 23.84 1.81 -30.30
CA ALA A 338 24.92 2.07 -29.35
C ALA A 338 24.44 1.86 -27.91
N HIS A 339 25.23 1.15 -27.10
CA HIS A 339 24.99 0.92 -25.68
C HIS A 339 26.28 1.11 -24.86
N PRO A 340 26.17 1.63 -23.62
CA PRO A 340 27.29 1.72 -22.70
C PRO A 340 27.53 0.37 -22.00
N VAL A 341 28.80 0.09 -21.71
CA VAL A 341 29.29 -1.01 -20.88
C VAL A 341 30.11 -0.39 -19.77
N VAL A 342 29.75 -0.68 -18.52
CA VAL A 342 30.47 -0.18 -17.34
C VAL A 342 31.64 -1.12 -17.01
N ASP A 343 32.81 -0.55 -16.75
CA ASP A 343 34.04 -1.30 -16.50
C ASP A 343 33.90 -2.29 -15.34
N GLY A 344 34.08 -3.58 -15.67
CA GLY A 344 34.05 -4.68 -14.70
C GLY A 344 32.69 -4.87 -14.03
N ILE A 345 31.60 -4.41 -14.64
CA ILE A 345 30.29 -4.36 -13.99
C ILE A 345 29.83 -5.70 -13.44
N GLU A 346 30.02 -6.82 -14.14
CA GLU A 346 29.61 -8.14 -13.67
C GLU A 346 30.32 -8.53 -12.37
N HIS A 347 31.62 -8.23 -12.25
CA HIS A 347 32.37 -8.45 -11.02
C HIS A 347 31.81 -7.60 -9.88
N TRP A 348 31.49 -6.33 -10.13
CA TRP A 348 30.96 -5.42 -9.12
C TRP A 348 29.53 -5.76 -8.69
N LEU A 349 28.69 -6.30 -9.58
CA LEU A 349 27.39 -6.86 -9.22
C LEU A 349 27.56 -8.01 -8.22
N ASP A 350 28.44 -8.97 -8.53
CA ASP A 350 28.66 -10.15 -7.70
C ASP A 350 29.29 -9.77 -6.35
N GLU A 351 30.26 -8.86 -6.34
CA GLU A 351 30.92 -8.41 -5.11
C GLU A 351 29.99 -7.59 -4.20
N ALA A 352 29.14 -6.73 -4.78
CA ALA A 352 28.14 -5.99 -4.02
C ALA A 352 27.12 -6.93 -3.36
N LEU A 353 26.64 -7.95 -4.09
CA LEU A 353 25.73 -8.96 -3.54
C LEU A 353 26.41 -9.86 -2.50
N ARG A 354 27.67 -10.25 -2.72
CA ARG A 354 28.45 -11.08 -1.79
C ARG A 354 28.72 -10.35 -0.46
N THR A 355 29.06 -9.07 -0.53
CA THR A 355 29.30 -8.24 0.65
C THR A 355 28.01 -7.67 1.25
N GLN A 356 26.89 -7.76 0.52
CA GLN A 356 25.61 -7.12 0.82
C GLN A 356 25.72 -5.61 1.04
N ARG A 357 26.66 -4.97 0.34
CA ARG A 357 26.93 -3.53 0.38
C ARG A 357 27.00 -3.02 -1.06
N GLY A 358 26.74 -1.72 -1.24
CA GLY A 358 26.74 -1.12 -2.57
C GLY A 358 28.12 -1.05 -3.22
N PHE A 359 28.16 -0.66 -4.49
CA PHE A 359 29.34 -0.74 -5.35
C PHE A 359 30.53 0.03 -4.78
N LEU A 360 30.33 1.23 -4.24
CA LEU A 360 31.37 1.99 -3.56
C LEU A 360 32.00 1.21 -2.41
N ALA A 361 31.17 0.61 -1.56
CA ALA A 361 31.63 -0.16 -0.41
C ALA A 361 32.26 -1.51 -0.79
N ALA A 362 31.90 -2.04 -1.95
CA ALA A 362 32.53 -3.20 -2.59
C ALA A 362 33.88 -2.85 -3.24
N GLY A 363 34.18 -1.56 -3.45
CA GLY A 363 35.46 -1.08 -4.00
C GLY A 363 35.43 -0.73 -5.48
N ALA A 364 34.25 -0.56 -6.08
CA ALA A 364 34.14 -0.15 -7.47
C ALA A 364 34.81 1.22 -7.69
N PRO A 365 35.68 1.37 -8.71
CA PRO A 365 36.48 2.58 -8.90
C PRO A 365 35.65 3.82 -9.25
N TRP A 366 34.45 3.60 -9.79
CA TRP A 366 33.46 4.62 -10.14
C TRP A 366 32.42 4.87 -9.02
N GLY A 367 32.59 4.23 -7.86
CA GLY A 367 31.67 4.40 -6.73
C GLY A 367 31.69 5.83 -6.17
N ASP A 368 30.52 6.39 -5.88
CA ASP A 368 30.34 7.75 -5.38
C ASP A 368 29.45 7.79 -4.12
N PRO A 369 29.88 8.45 -3.02
CA PRO A 369 29.06 8.57 -1.82
C PRO A 369 27.74 9.35 -2.04
N GLU A 370 27.69 10.26 -3.02
CA GLU A 370 26.46 10.98 -3.40
C GLU A 370 25.42 10.07 -4.03
N ALA A 371 25.85 8.95 -4.64
CA ALA A 371 24.95 7.94 -5.18
C ALA A 371 24.19 7.19 -4.08
N THR A 372 24.67 7.19 -2.83
CA THR A 372 24.05 6.45 -1.72
C THR A 372 22.99 7.28 -0.98
N ARG A 373 21.78 6.75 -0.82
CA ARG A 373 20.72 7.33 0.03
C ARG A 373 20.01 6.24 0.83
N VAL A 374 19.66 6.55 2.08
CA VAL A 374 18.83 5.70 2.92
C VAL A 374 17.45 6.34 3.04
N TRP A 375 16.45 5.64 2.55
CA TRP A 375 15.04 5.99 2.71
C TRP A 375 14.42 5.10 3.79
N ARG A 376 13.45 5.63 4.52
CA ARG A 376 12.68 4.89 5.54
C ARG A 376 11.20 5.10 5.29
N PRO A 377 10.35 4.06 5.43
CA PRO A 377 8.90 4.22 5.31
C PRO A 377 8.32 5.28 6.24
N CYS A 378 8.86 5.35 7.46
CA CYS A 378 8.56 6.38 8.44
C CYS A 378 9.87 6.89 9.04
N THR A 379 10.01 8.21 9.16
CA THR A 379 11.13 8.82 9.92
C THR A 379 10.62 9.18 11.31
N PRO A 380 11.11 8.51 12.38
CA PRO A 380 10.66 8.83 13.72
C PRO A 380 11.23 10.18 14.16
N LEU A 381 10.38 11.02 14.75
CA LEU A 381 10.81 12.26 15.40
C LEU A 381 11.62 11.98 16.69
N ALA A 382 11.32 10.87 17.37
CA ALA A 382 12.02 10.45 18.58
C ALA A 382 11.94 8.92 18.77
N THR A 383 12.86 8.37 19.56
CA THR A 383 12.87 6.95 19.95
C THR A 383 12.68 6.87 21.46
N LEU A 384 11.70 6.07 21.90
CA LEU A 384 11.53 5.70 23.29
C LEU A 384 12.46 4.53 23.55
N ALA A 385 13.51 4.76 24.33
CA ALA A 385 14.48 3.74 24.70
C ALA A 385 14.66 3.68 26.21
N LEU A 386 14.97 2.48 26.71
CA LEU A 386 15.28 2.23 28.11
C LEU A 386 16.33 1.12 28.17
N ASP A 387 17.39 1.31 28.97
CA ASP A 387 18.53 0.39 29.10
C ASP A 387 19.16 -0.05 27.76
N GLY A 388 19.20 0.87 26.79
CA GLY A 388 19.76 0.62 25.45
C GLY A 388 18.83 -0.13 24.49
N ALA A 389 17.67 -0.62 24.95
CA ALA A 389 16.65 -1.22 24.10
C ALA A 389 15.65 -0.19 23.60
N THR A 390 15.25 -0.29 22.32
CA THR A 390 14.18 0.53 21.74
C THR A 390 12.82 -0.07 22.07
N LEU A 391 11.98 0.69 22.77
CA LEU A 391 10.62 0.32 23.18
C LEU A 391 9.56 0.75 22.15
N ALA A 392 9.73 1.92 21.54
CA ALA A 392 8.85 2.44 20.50
C ALA A 392 9.54 3.57 19.71
N GLU A 393 9.04 3.86 18.52
CA GLU A 393 9.45 5.05 17.76
C GLU A 393 8.24 5.99 17.65
N TYR A 394 8.46 7.29 17.80
CA TYR A 394 7.43 8.31 17.75
C TYR A 394 7.47 8.99 16.40
N VAL A 395 6.45 8.75 15.57
CA VAL A 395 6.34 9.21 14.18
C VAL A 395 5.42 10.43 14.12
N ASP A 396 5.65 11.35 13.19
CA ASP A 396 4.87 12.58 13.03
C ASP A 396 3.50 12.39 12.37
N GLY A 397 3.28 11.25 11.70
CA GLY A 397 2.05 10.93 11.00
C GLY A 397 1.93 11.54 9.61
N THR A 398 3.01 12.07 9.03
CA THR A 398 3.01 12.62 7.66
C THR A 398 2.88 11.56 6.58
N ASP A 399 3.14 10.30 6.93
CA ASP A 399 2.95 9.11 6.12
C ASP A 399 1.47 8.67 6.04
N ILE A 400 0.62 9.18 6.93
CA ILE A 400 -0.81 8.89 6.94
C ILE A 400 -1.52 9.73 5.86
N ILE A 401 -2.33 9.10 5.02
CA ILE A 401 -3.11 9.83 4.01
C ILE A 401 -4.13 10.78 4.65
N PRO A 402 -4.47 11.91 4.00
CA PRO A 402 -5.43 12.88 4.54
C PRO A 402 -6.78 12.30 4.99
N THR A 403 -7.31 11.31 4.26
CA THR A 403 -8.59 10.66 4.62
C THR A 403 -8.50 9.71 5.82
N SER A 404 -7.30 9.39 6.28
CA SER A 404 -7.03 8.63 7.50
C SER A 404 -6.69 9.55 8.68
N SER A 405 -6.82 10.87 8.48
CA SER A 405 -6.58 11.95 9.44
C SER A 405 -5.16 11.91 10.01
N PRO A 406 -4.16 12.54 9.36
CA PRO A 406 -2.76 12.54 9.80
C PRO A 406 -2.60 12.90 11.28
N ARG A 407 -1.75 12.19 12.01
CA ARG A 407 -1.52 12.41 13.45
C ARG A 407 -0.26 11.71 13.95
N PRO A 408 0.48 12.26 14.94
CA PRO A 408 1.58 11.57 15.56
C PRO A 408 1.16 10.30 16.30
N TYR A 409 1.98 9.26 16.23
CA TYR A 409 1.73 7.97 16.85
C TYR A 409 3.03 7.25 17.22
N LEU A 410 2.93 6.28 18.13
CA LEU A 410 4.03 5.39 18.52
C LEU A 410 3.95 4.07 17.74
N HIS A 411 5.02 3.74 17.02
CA HIS A 411 5.23 2.48 16.29
C HIS A 411 6.73 2.37 15.98
N ARG A 412 7.41 1.23 16.09
CA ARG A 412 6.96 -0.11 16.50
C ARG A 412 7.00 -0.25 18.02
N VAL A 413 5.84 -0.31 18.66
CA VAL A 413 5.75 -0.57 20.10
C VAL A 413 6.16 -2.03 20.36
N ARG A 414 7.07 -2.23 21.30
CA ARG A 414 7.65 -3.53 21.66
C ARG A 414 7.49 -3.83 23.14
N THR A 415 7.48 -5.11 23.53
CA THR A 415 7.70 -5.53 24.92
C THR A 415 9.18 -5.33 25.31
N PRO A 416 9.55 -5.44 26.60
CA PRO A 416 10.95 -5.38 27.01
C PRO A 416 11.85 -6.43 26.32
N ALA A 417 11.35 -7.63 26.03
CA ALA A 417 12.04 -8.64 25.21
C ALA A 417 12.07 -8.35 23.70
N GLY A 418 11.54 -7.21 23.24
CA GLY A 418 11.59 -6.78 21.83
C GLY A 418 10.43 -7.27 20.95
N VAL A 419 9.44 -7.97 21.50
CA VAL A 419 8.28 -8.47 20.73
C VAL A 419 7.41 -7.30 20.27
N ARG A 420 7.19 -7.15 18.96
CA ARG A 420 6.33 -6.09 18.39
C ARG A 420 4.85 -6.35 18.72
N VAL A 421 4.21 -5.34 19.31
CA VAL A 421 2.81 -5.41 19.78
C VAL A 421 1.90 -4.37 19.11
N SER A 422 2.45 -3.60 18.17
CA SER A 422 1.72 -2.64 17.37
C SER A 422 1.82 -2.93 15.87
N GLU A 423 0.76 -2.59 15.13
CA GLU A 423 0.72 -2.53 13.66
C GLU A 423 0.45 -1.09 13.19
N SER A 424 0.83 -0.76 11.96
CA SER A 424 0.45 0.47 11.27
C SER A 424 -0.18 0.14 9.91
N HIS A 425 -1.19 0.91 9.50
CA HIS A 425 -1.89 0.74 8.22
C HIS A 425 -2.37 -0.70 7.92
N PRO A 426 -3.09 -1.37 8.84
CA PRO A 426 -3.54 -2.73 8.59
C PRO A 426 -4.51 -2.77 7.41
N ALA A 427 -4.52 -3.90 6.70
CA ALA A 427 -5.26 -4.08 5.46
C ALA A 427 -6.77 -3.82 5.61
N ASP A 428 -7.37 -4.05 6.78
CA ASP A 428 -8.80 -3.85 7.01
C ASP A 428 -9.17 -2.39 7.37
N HIS A 429 -8.25 -1.62 7.97
CA HIS A 429 -8.51 -0.26 8.45
C HIS A 429 -7.26 0.62 8.34
N ASP A 430 -7.12 1.38 7.25
CA ASP A 430 -5.91 2.18 6.96
C ASP A 430 -5.63 3.29 7.99
N TRP A 431 -6.65 3.80 8.68
CA TRP A 431 -6.49 4.83 9.72
C TRP A 431 -6.02 4.31 11.08
N HIS A 432 -5.71 3.03 11.20
CA HIS A 432 -5.21 2.42 12.44
C HIS A 432 -3.67 2.49 12.48
N CYS A 433 -3.12 3.44 13.23
CA CYS A 433 -1.68 3.71 13.30
C CYS A 433 -1.15 3.53 14.73
N GLY A 434 -0.42 2.44 14.96
CA GLY A 434 0.32 2.16 16.19
C GLY A 434 -0.45 2.43 17.48
N LEU A 435 0.19 3.12 18.43
CA LEU A 435 -0.45 3.77 19.56
C LEU A 435 -0.59 5.27 19.29
N SER A 436 -1.82 5.77 19.14
CA SER A 436 -2.12 7.18 18.87
C SER A 436 -3.14 7.74 19.85
N PHE A 437 -3.11 9.07 19.99
CA PHE A 437 -4.04 9.84 20.81
C PHE A 437 -4.83 10.78 19.91
N THR A 438 -6.15 10.63 19.88
CA THR A 438 -7.01 11.43 18.99
C THR A 438 -8.45 11.55 19.52
N MET A 439 -9.31 12.30 18.83
CA MET A 439 -10.75 12.38 19.06
C MET A 439 -11.50 12.16 17.74
N GLN A 440 -12.62 11.43 17.80
CA GLN A 440 -13.39 11.13 16.60
C GLN A 440 -14.10 12.35 16.00
N ASP A 441 -14.60 13.27 16.82
CA ASP A 441 -15.37 14.43 16.35
C ASP A 441 -15.04 15.63 17.24
N VAL A 442 -14.48 16.66 16.62
CA VAL A 442 -14.26 17.98 17.21
C VAL A 442 -14.94 19.00 16.29
N ASN A 443 -16.05 19.58 16.74
CA ASN A 443 -16.83 20.54 15.97
C ASN A 443 -17.22 20.07 14.55
N GLY A 444 -17.46 18.76 14.36
CA GLY A 444 -17.76 18.18 13.06
C GLY A 444 -16.54 17.81 12.21
N VAL A 445 -15.32 18.03 12.71
CA VAL A 445 -14.07 17.58 12.08
C VAL A 445 -13.66 16.23 12.68
N ASN A 446 -13.39 15.26 11.81
CA ASN A 446 -12.98 13.90 12.14
C ASN A 446 -11.44 13.77 12.22
N PHE A 447 -10.89 13.63 13.43
CA PHE A 447 -9.46 13.39 13.64
C PHE A 447 -9.09 11.91 13.85
N TRP A 448 -10.07 10.99 13.77
CA TRP A 448 -9.86 9.54 13.82
C TRP A 448 -9.52 8.93 12.45
N GLY A 449 -9.96 9.57 11.37
CA GLY A 449 -9.82 9.05 10.01
C GLY A 449 -10.94 8.09 9.63
N GLY A 450 -10.99 7.75 8.34
CA GLY A 450 -12.04 6.90 7.81
C GLY A 450 -13.39 7.60 7.69
N ARG A 451 -14.44 6.77 7.60
CA ARG A 451 -15.83 7.20 7.44
C ARG A 451 -16.44 7.70 8.76
N THR A 452 -17.26 8.73 8.68
CA THR A 452 -18.04 9.25 9.80
C THR A 452 -19.40 8.55 9.88
N TYR A 453 -19.82 8.13 11.07
CA TYR A 453 -21.14 7.52 11.24
C TYR A 453 -22.24 8.58 11.19
N VAL A 454 -23.06 8.53 10.14
CA VAL A 454 -24.22 9.40 9.95
C VAL A 454 -25.49 8.62 10.28
N ARG A 455 -26.26 9.13 11.25
CA ARG A 455 -27.51 8.50 11.67
C ARG A 455 -28.47 8.37 10.48
N GLY A 456 -28.94 7.16 10.21
CA GLY A 456 -29.84 6.86 9.09
C GLY A 456 -29.16 6.64 7.74
N ARG A 457 -27.85 6.91 7.62
CA ARG A 457 -27.04 6.60 6.42
C ARG A 457 -25.92 5.58 6.67
N GLY A 458 -25.55 5.35 7.93
CA GLY A 458 -24.44 4.46 8.30
C GLY A 458 -23.09 5.18 8.25
N TYR A 459 -22.01 4.42 8.09
CA TYR A 459 -20.66 4.98 7.91
C TYR A 459 -20.53 5.59 6.51
N THR A 460 -20.32 6.90 6.43
CA THR A 460 -20.30 7.69 5.19
C THR A 460 -19.02 8.53 5.12
N TRP A 461 -18.46 8.69 3.91
CA TRP A 461 -17.37 9.63 3.67
C TRP A 461 -17.94 11.04 3.50
N LEU A 462 -17.48 11.99 4.32
CA LEU A 462 -17.99 13.37 4.28
C LEU A 462 -16.93 14.41 3.86
N GLY A 463 -15.67 13.99 3.70
CA GLY A 463 -14.53 14.91 3.52
C GLY A 463 -14.19 15.70 4.78
N ASP A 464 -14.70 15.28 5.94
CA ASP A 464 -14.62 15.98 7.22
C ASP A 464 -13.31 15.77 7.99
N GLN A 465 -12.28 15.21 7.35
CA GLN A 465 -11.06 14.78 8.04
C GLN A 465 -10.18 15.97 8.43
N GLY A 466 -9.69 15.97 9.68
CA GLY A 466 -8.66 16.89 10.17
C GLY A 466 -7.30 16.20 10.34
N ALA A 467 -6.28 16.98 10.70
CA ALA A 467 -4.94 16.52 11.01
C ALA A 467 -4.45 17.05 12.36
N ILE A 468 -3.67 16.23 13.06
CA ILE A 468 -2.85 16.62 14.20
C ILE A 468 -1.42 16.68 13.68
N THR A 469 -0.72 17.80 13.84
CA THR A 469 0.65 17.97 13.35
C THR A 469 1.58 18.35 14.48
N HIS A 470 2.80 17.80 14.46
CA HIS A 470 3.84 18.24 15.37
C HIS A 470 4.22 19.69 15.07
N HIS A 471 4.14 20.57 16.08
CA HIS A 471 4.51 21.96 15.94
C HIS A 471 5.95 22.20 16.39
N ARG A 472 6.26 21.82 17.64
CA ARG A 472 7.63 21.91 18.19
C ARG A 472 7.80 21.04 19.43
N TRP A 473 9.05 20.73 19.74
CA TRP A 473 9.45 20.16 21.02
C TRP A 473 9.53 21.24 22.11
N LEU A 474 9.03 20.91 23.29
CA LEU A 474 9.24 21.67 24.53
C LEU A 474 10.40 21.08 25.32
N GLU A 475 10.49 19.75 25.39
CA GLU A 475 11.58 19.02 26.03
C GLU A 475 11.80 17.66 25.32
N ARG A 476 13.07 17.24 25.27
CA ARG A 476 13.47 15.89 24.85
C ARG A 476 14.60 15.40 25.73
N SER A 477 14.35 14.36 26.50
CA SER A 477 15.34 13.74 27.38
C SER A 477 15.11 12.22 27.46
N PRO A 478 16.11 11.42 27.86
CA PRO A 478 15.89 9.99 28.06
C PRO A 478 14.77 9.74 29.08
N GLY A 479 13.74 9.00 28.70
CA GLY A 479 12.57 8.72 29.55
C GLY A 479 11.43 9.75 29.48
N HIS A 480 11.62 10.88 28.79
CA HIS A 480 10.64 11.97 28.74
C HIS A 480 10.62 12.72 27.40
N LEU A 481 9.41 13.00 26.90
CA LEU A 481 9.17 13.88 25.77
C LEU A 481 8.06 14.88 26.12
N ALA A 482 8.27 16.16 25.84
CA ALA A 482 7.22 17.18 25.91
C ALA A 482 7.16 17.96 24.60
N GLN A 483 5.96 18.19 24.07
CA GLN A 483 5.77 18.82 22.77
C GLN A 483 4.48 19.63 22.66
N GLU A 484 4.42 20.47 21.65
CA GLU A 484 3.20 21.10 21.17
C GLU A 484 2.77 20.51 19.82
N LEU A 485 1.47 20.27 19.68
CA LEU A 485 0.82 19.79 18.46
C LEU A 485 -0.32 20.74 18.07
N VAL A 486 -0.61 20.83 16.77
CA VAL A 486 -1.74 21.60 16.25
C VAL A 486 -2.78 20.66 15.69
N TRP A 487 -4.03 20.82 16.09
CA TRP A 487 -5.18 20.14 15.52
C TRP A 487 -5.88 21.08 14.56
N ALA A 488 -5.85 20.76 13.27
CA ALA A 488 -6.43 21.59 12.22
C ALA A 488 -7.33 20.80 11.28
N GLY A 489 -8.40 21.42 10.78
CA GLY A 489 -9.20 20.82 9.70
C GLY A 489 -10.56 21.50 9.51
N PRO A 490 -11.36 21.05 8.53
CA PRO A 490 -11.07 19.91 7.65
C PRO A 490 -9.95 20.20 6.64
N ILE A 491 -9.24 19.17 6.19
CA ILE A 491 -8.09 19.25 5.27
C ILE A 491 -8.32 18.49 3.95
N VAL A 492 -9.51 17.92 3.76
CA VAL A 492 -9.90 17.20 2.54
C VAL A 492 -10.94 18.03 1.80
N GLU A 493 -10.76 18.18 0.48
CA GLU A 493 -11.74 18.81 -0.41
C GLU A 493 -12.22 17.82 -1.49
N PRO A 494 -13.46 17.97 -2.00
CA PRO A 494 -14.50 18.92 -1.58
C PRO A 494 -15.27 18.45 -0.34
N LEU A 495 -15.78 19.41 0.44
CA LEU A 495 -16.66 19.13 1.59
C LEU A 495 -18.09 18.86 1.12
N GLU A 496 -18.73 17.80 1.63
CA GLU A 496 -20.15 17.55 1.34
C GLU A 496 -21.08 18.56 2.03
N HIS A 497 -20.65 19.10 3.18
CA HIS A 497 -21.42 20.01 4.03
C HIS A 497 -20.52 21.09 4.66
N PRO A 498 -21.06 22.28 4.98
CA PRO A 498 -20.28 23.32 5.66
C PRO A 498 -19.91 22.88 7.08
N ILE A 499 -18.61 22.87 7.37
CA ILE A 499 -18.02 22.56 8.67
C ILE A 499 -17.21 23.78 9.10
N ASP A 500 -17.40 24.23 10.34
CA ASP A 500 -16.59 25.30 10.92
C ASP A 500 -15.17 24.77 11.17
N PRO A 501 -14.11 25.44 10.67
CA PRO A 501 -12.76 24.93 10.81
C PRO A 501 -12.33 24.88 12.28
N VAL A 502 -11.53 23.87 12.61
CA VAL A 502 -10.95 23.66 13.93
C VAL A 502 -9.49 24.09 13.90
N GLU A 503 -9.08 24.80 14.96
CA GLU A 503 -7.68 25.08 15.26
C GLU A 503 -7.49 25.00 16.78
N LEU A 504 -6.85 23.93 17.26
CA LEU A 504 -6.53 23.74 18.68
C LEU A 504 -5.02 23.53 18.84
N LEU A 505 -4.48 23.99 19.96
CA LEU A 505 -3.11 23.69 20.39
C LEU A 505 -3.16 22.61 21.47
N GLU A 506 -2.38 21.56 21.32
CA GLU A 506 -2.19 20.52 22.33
C GLU A 506 -0.78 20.60 22.89
N THR A 507 -0.63 20.59 24.21
CA THR A 507 0.62 20.22 24.87
C THR A 507 0.54 18.76 25.29
N ARG A 508 1.53 17.96 24.90
CA ARG A 508 1.61 16.52 25.22
C ARG A 508 2.93 16.21 25.91
N THR A 509 2.86 15.52 27.04
CA THR A 509 4.03 14.84 27.63
C THR A 509 3.89 13.33 27.50
N LEU A 510 5.01 12.65 27.28
CA LEU A 510 5.14 11.21 27.23
C LEU A 510 6.31 10.83 28.14
N ASP A 511 6.01 10.13 29.22
CA ASP A 511 6.97 9.60 30.17
C ASP A 511 6.94 8.06 30.07
N TRP A 512 8.10 7.41 30.11
CA TRP A 512 8.14 5.95 30.12
C TRP A 512 9.13 5.40 31.14
N SER A 513 8.73 4.31 31.76
CA SER A 513 9.49 3.65 32.81
C SER A 513 9.33 2.13 32.75
N ARG A 514 10.28 1.42 33.38
CA ARG A 514 10.26 -0.04 33.47
C ARG A 514 10.06 -0.46 34.92
N PRO A 515 8.80 -0.68 35.37
CA PRO A 515 8.54 -1.11 36.75
C PRO A 515 9.04 -2.53 37.04
N ASP A 516 9.11 -3.41 36.04
CA ASP A 516 9.62 -4.78 36.17
C ASP A 516 10.28 -5.27 34.86
N GLU A 517 10.94 -6.42 34.88
CA GLU A 517 11.71 -6.93 33.73
C GLU A 517 10.85 -7.30 32.51
N HIS A 518 9.56 -7.58 32.71
CA HIS A 518 8.62 -8.05 31.68
C HIS A 518 7.64 -6.95 31.21
N VAL A 519 7.60 -5.81 31.91
CA VAL A 519 6.66 -4.72 31.67
C VAL A 519 7.35 -3.37 31.60
N TRP A 520 6.97 -2.56 30.61
CA TRP A 520 7.19 -1.11 30.67
C TRP A 520 5.86 -0.35 30.60
N VAL A 521 5.88 0.87 31.13
CA VAL A 521 4.71 1.74 31.26
C VAL A 521 4.96 3.01 30.48
N LEU A 522 3.94 3.43 29.72
CA LEU A 522 3.85 4.77 29.13
C LEU A 522 2.80 5.57 29.90
N ASP A 523 3.23 6.70 30.44
CA ASP A 523 2.38 7.74 31.01
C ASP A 523 2.31 8.89 29.99
N ALA A 524 1.10 9.26 29.57
CA ALA A 524 0.88 10.34 28.62
C ALA A 524 -0.09 11.37 29.21
N ASP A 525 0.34 12.63 29.32
CA ASP A 525 -0.52 13.74 29.70
C ASP A 525 -0.79 14.64 28.50
N LEU A 526 -2.08 14.91 28.25
CA LEU A 526 -2.54 15.73 27.13
C LEU A 526 -3.33 16.93 27.66
N LEU A 527 -2.97 18.13 27.20
CA LEU A 527 -3.67 19.38 27.47
C LEU A 527 -4.04 20.03 26.13
N LEU A 528 -5.33 20.11 25.80
CA LEU A 528 -5.80 20.86 24.63
C LEU A 528 -6.25 22.27 25.03
N LEU A 529 -5.97 23.26 24.18
CA LEU A 529 -6.37 24.65 24.32
C LEU A 529 -6.95 25.15 22.99
N GLY A 530 -8.03 25.95 23.04
CA GLY A 530 -8.53 26.63 21.85
C GLY A 530 -7.59 27.78 21.44
N SER A 531 -7.35 27.97 20.14
CA SER A 531 -6.55 29.11 19.67
C SER A 531 -7.29 30.44 19.93
N ALA A 532 -6.58 31.55 20.14
CA ALA A 532 -7.19 32.87 20.38
C ALA A 532 -8.03 33.42 19.18
N SER A 533 -7.92 32.75 18.02
CA SER A 533 -8.63 32.98 16.75
C SER A 533 -9.84 32.06 16.55
N SER A 534 -10.08 31.08 17.42
CA SER A 534 -11.17 30.12 17.24
C SER A 534 -12.53 30.74 17.63
N PHE A 535 -13.49 30.69 16.69
CA PHE A 535 -14.85 31.22 16.85
C PHE A 535 -15.87 30.08 16.86
N PHE A 536 -16.89 30.19 17.71
CA PHE A 536 -18.08 29.34 17.70
C PHE A 536 -19.31 30.21 17.53
N ALA A 537 -20.07 30.02 16.44
CA ALA A 537 -21.29 30.78 16.14
C ALA A 537 -21.10 32.32 16.27
N GLY A 538 -19.97 32.84 15.80
CA GLY A 538 -19.63 34.27 15.86
C GLY A 538 -19.13 34.77 17.22
N LYS A 539 -18.83 33.88 18.19
CA LYS A 539 -18.26 34.23 19.50
C LYS A 539 -16.89 33.58 19.71
N ARG A 540 -15.93 34.34 20.25
CA ARG A 540 -14.57 33.88 20.57
C ARG A 540 -14.61 32.72 21.59
N LEU A 541 -13.86 31.65 21.35
CA LEU A 541 -13.69 30.59 22.34
C LEU A 541 -12.94 31.15 23.58
N PRO A 542 -13.31 30.77 24.81
CA PRO A 542 -12.55 31.17 25.99
C PRO A 542 -11.12 30.62 25.91
N GLU A 543 -10.14 31.38 26.40
CA GLU A 543 -8.68 31.08 26.35
C GLU A 543 -8.27 29.76 27.04
N THR A 544 -9.20 29.06 27.71
CA THR A 544 -8.94 27.78 28.38
C THR A 544 -10.10 26.81 28.19
N VAL A 545 -9.84 25.70 27.48
CA VAL A 545 -10.70 24.52 27.46
C VAL A 545 -9.90 23.38 28.10
N THR A 546 -9.90 23.25 29.43
CA THR A 546 -9.07 22.23 30.09
C THR A 546 -9.83 20.91 30.32
N PRO A 547 -9.54 19.87 29.52
CA PRO A 547 -9.46 18.52 30.05
C PRO A 547 -8.01 18.06 29.98
N VAL A 548 -7.35 17.98 31.14
CA VAL A 548 -6.12 17.17 31.27
C VAL A 548 -6.57 15.71 31.19
N CYS A 549 -6.06 14.99 30.20
CA CYS A 549 -6.24 13.54 30.10
C CYS A 549 -4.90 12.87 30.39
N THR A 550 -4.83 12.12 31.49
CA THR A 550 -3.71 11.23 31.79
C THR A 550 -4.06 9.82 31.34
N VAL A 551 -3.23 9.26 30.47
CA VAL A 551 -3.35 7.89 29.96
C VAL A 551 -2.15 7.10 30.44
N VAL A 552 -2.41 6.03 31.19
CA VAL A 552 -1.38 5.05 31.57
C VAL A 552 -1.58 3.78 30.76
N LYS A 553 -0.54 3.31 30.06
CA LYS A 553 -0.56 2.08 29.27
C LYS A 553 0.58 1.15 29.69
N GLU A 554 0.22 -0.08 30.06
CA GLU A 554 1.17 -1.16 30.41
C GLU A 554 1.42 -2.07 29.20
N PHE A 555 2.69 -2.40 28.94
CA PHE A 555 3.12 -3.29 27.87
C PHE A 555 3.85 -4.52 28.39
N SER A 556 3.24 -5.71 28.28
CA SER A 556 3.75 -6.95 28.88
C SER A 556 3.85 -8.14 27.91
N GLU A 557 4.75 -9.07 28.21
CA GLU A 557 4.91 -10.33 27.47
C GLU A 557 3.72 -11.31 27.64
N THR A 558 2.96 -11.16 28.72
CA THR A 558 1.84 -12.06 29.08
C THR A 558 0.51 -11.70 28.41
N GLY A 559 0.49 -10.67 27.55
CA GLY A 559 -0.67 -10.29 26.72
C GLY A 559 -1.79 -9.56 27.46
N ASN A 560 -1.59 -9.16 28.72
CA ASN A 560 -2.58 -8.44 29.53
C ASN A 560 -2.36 -6.91 29.46
N TRP A 561 -2.72 -6.29 28.34
CA TRP A 561 -2.61 -4.82 28.16
C TRP A 561 -3.75 -4.10 28.89
N LYS A 562 -3.44 -3.27 29.89
CA LYS A 562 -4.44 -2.41 30.55
C LYS A 562 -4.18 -0.95 30.21
N ALA A 563 -5.23 -0.21 29.84
CA ALA A 563 -5.20 1.24 29.79
C ALA A 563 -6.06 1.79 30.94
N ARG A 564 -5.54 2.73 31.72
CA ARG A 564 -6.28 3.44 32.77
C ARG A 564 -6.24 4.94 32.48
N GLY A 565 -7.40 5.54 32.26
CA GLY A 565 -7.52 7.00 32.22
C GLY A 565 -7.78 7.56 33.62
N ARG A 566 -7.03 8.55 34.06
CA ARG A 566 -7.36 9.36 35.25
C ARG A 566 -7.69 10.78 34.80
N PHE A 567 -8.84 11.29 35.22
CA PHE A 567 -9.17 12.71 35.15
C PHE A 567 -9.01 13.30 36.56
N PRO A 568 -8.40 14.48 36.74
CA PRO A 568 -8.40 15.15 38.04
C PRO A 568 -9.85 15.41 38.50
N PRO A 569 -10.14 15.39 39.81
CA PRO A 569 -11.45 15.82 40.31
C PRO A 569 -11.70 17.25 39.83
N ALA A 570 -12.87 17.47 39.22
CA ALA A 570 -13.23 18.78 38.69
C ALA A 570 -13.04 19.87 39.76
N PRO A 571 -12.33 20.98 39.48
CA PRO A 571 -12.41 22.14 40.35
C PRO A 571 -13.88 22.53 40.49
N ARG A 572 -14.31 22.88 41.71
CA ARG A 572 -15.69 23.36 41.96
C ARG A 572 -16.04 24.42 40.91
N PRO A 573 -17.20 24.34 40.25
CA PRO A 573 -17.46 25.15 39.07
C PRO A 573 -17.63 26.61 39.50
N ALA A 574 -16.67 27.46 39.11
CA ALA A 574 -16.92 28.89 38.99
C ALA A 574 -17.19 29.30 37.53
N VAL A 575 -17.08 28.39 36.55
CA VAL A 575 -17.31 28.70 35.14
C VAL A 575 -18.03 27.53 34.46
N VAL A 576 -19.11 27.86 33.75
CA VAL A 576 -19.92 26.96 32.92
C VAL A 576 -19.05 26.42 31.79
N ALA A 577 -18.99 25.08 31.61
CA ALA A 577 -18.28 24.46 30.49
C ALA A 577 -18.78 25.03 29.14
N PRO A 578 -17.89 25.44 28.22
CA PRO A 578 -18.30 26.08 26.97
C PRO A 578 -18.93 25.07 25.98
N PRO A 579 -19.73 25.53 25.01
CA PRO A 579 -20.54 24.68 24.12
C PRO A 579 -19.76 23.98 22.98
N VAL A 580 -18.43 23.98 23.04
CA VAL A 580 -17.51 23.46 22.00
C VAL A 580 -17.65 21.95 21.80
N LEU A 581 -18.06 21.24 22.86
CA LEU A 581 -18.27 19.80 22.85
C LEU A 581 -19.78 19.52 22.79
N ARG A 582 -20.35 19.39 21.59
CA ARG A 582 -21.79 19.10 21.41
C ARG A 582 -22.21 17.72 21.98
N ARG A 583 -21.24 16.90 22.40
CA ARG A 583 -21.37 15.63 23.14
C ARG A 583 -20.18 15.53 24.11
N PRO A 584 -20.21 14.71 25.18
CA PRO A 584 -19.00 14.43 25.95
C PRO A 584 -17.96 13.77 25.04
N SER A 585 -17.06 14.56 24.46
CA SER A 585 -15.96 14.06 23.64
C SER A 585 -14.89 13.52 24.58
N VAL A 586 -14.50 12.27 24.35
CA VAL A 586 -13.51 11.54 25.14
C VAL A 586 -12.25 11.45 24.29
N VAL A 587 -11.10 11.90 24.84
CA VAL A 587 -9.79 11.62 24.24
C VAL A 587 -9.67 10.10 24.12
N SER A 588 -9.56 9.63 22.89
CA SER A 588 -9.55 8.23 22.56
C SER A 588 -8.11 7.78 22.34
N VAL A 589 -7.78 6.64 22.94
CA VAL A 589 -6.47 6.00 22.80
C VAL A 589 -6.67 4.72 22.02
N SER A 590 -6.10 4.66 20.82
CA SER A 590 -6.11 3.48 19.96
C SER A 590 -4.75 2.82 20.00
N LEU A 591 -4.73 1.51 20.26
CA LEU A 591 -3.60 0.64 19.95
C LEU A 591 -4.06 -0.37 18.89
N SER A 592 -3.42 -0.37 17.73
CA SER A 592 -3.57 -1.39 16.70
C SER A 592 -2.61 -2.53 17.03
N SER A 593 -3.11 -3.72 17.37
CA SER A 593 -2.26 -4.82 17.88
C SER A 593 -2.08 -5.96 16.90
N THR A 594 -0.88 -6.55 16.89
CA THR A 594 -0.59 -7.80 16.20
C THR A 594 -1.39 -8.97 16.80
N SER A 595 -2.13 -9.72 15.97
CA SER A 595 -2.77 -10.96 16.40
C SER A 595 -1.71 -12.08 16.52
N THR A 596 -1.21 -12.35 17.72
CA THR A 596 -0.31 -13.48 18.02
C THR A 596 -1.04 -14.84 18.08
N ARG A 597 -1.72 -15.21 16.99
CA ARG A 597 -2.13 -16.60 16.71
C ARG A 597 -1.86 -16.99 15.26
N ARG A 598 -0.57 -17.04 14.88
CA ARG A 598 -0.14 -17.87 13.75
C ARG A 598 0.31 -19.23 14.31
N ARG A 599 -0.60 -20.20 14.40
CA ARG A 599 -0.24 -21.62 14.51
C ARG A 599 0.01 -22.17 13.10
N PRO A 600 1.00 -23.06 12.90
CA PRO A 600 1.19 -23.71 11.61
C PRO A 600 -0.07 -24.53 11.26
N TRP A 601 -0.57 -24.32 10.03
CA TRP A 601 -1.75 -24.98 9.49
C TRP A 601 -1.36 -26.42 9.12
N HIS A 602 -1.66 -27.37 10.00
CA HIS A 602 -1.74 -28.79 9.60
C HIS A 602 -3.13 -29.05 9.05
N GLY A 603 -3.18 -29.61 7.83
CA GLY A 603 -4.38 -29.76 7.02
C GLY A 603 -5.55 -30.42 7.73
N GLY A 604 -6.72 -29.83 7.56
CA GLY A 604 -8.00 -30.36 8.02
C GLY A 604 -9.14 -29.42 7.61
N SER A 605 -9.87 -29.82 6.57
CA SER A 605 -11.04 -29.15 5.99
C SER A 605 -12.05 -28.66 7.04
N ALA A 606 -12.15 -27.34 7.22
CA ALA A 606 -13.39 -26.59 7.50
C ALA A 606 -13.12 -25.08 7.39
N ALA A 607 -13.90 -24.38 6.56
CA ALA A 607 -13.78 -22.94 6.33
C ALA A 607 -13.99 -22.16 7.65
N ALA A 608 -12.95 -21.45 8.09
CA ALA A 608 -13.02 -20.42 9.11
C ALA A 608 -12.66 -19.06 8.44
N PRO A 609 -13.33 -17.95 8.81
CA PRO A 609 -13.03 -16.64 8.23
C PRO A 609 -11.61 -16.17 8.61
N PRO A 610 -11.02 -15.25 7.82
CA PRO A 610 -9.66 -14.77 8.05
C PRO A 610 -9.54 -14.03 9.41
N PRO A 611 -8.34 -14.01 10.03
CA PRO A 611 -8.11 -13.35 11.32
C PRO A 611 -8.28 -11.83 11.21
N SER A 612 -9.07 -11.24 12.12
CA SER A 612 -9.26 -9.80 12.27
C SER A 612 -8.27 -9.22 13.30
N ALA A 613 -7.67 -8.07 13.03
CA ALA A 613 -6.99 -7.27 14.06
C ALA A 613 -7.99 -6.90 15.18
N THR A 614 -7.68 -7.21 16.44
CA THR A 614 -8.52 -6.82 17.57
C THR A 614 -8.20 -5.39 17.99
N SER A 615 -9.14 -4.46 17.80
CA SER A 615 -9.07 -3.12 18.38
C SER A 615 -9.53 -3.13 19.84
N HIS A 616 -8.83 -2.40 20.70
CA HIS A 616 -9.26 -2.14 22.07
C HIS A 616 -9.45 -0.63 22.26
N ALA A 617 -10.62 -0.12 21.89
CA ALA A 617 -11.07 1.17 22.38
C ALA A 617 -11.45 1.02 23.87
N THR A 618 -10.73 1.69 24.76
CA THR A 618 -11.16 1.73 26.17
C THR A 618 -12.39 2.63 26.30
N ARG A 619 -13.50 2.08 26.79
CA ARG A 619 -14.67 2.89 27.16
C ARG A 619 -14.32 3.72 28.41
N GLY A 620 -14.11 5.03 28.24
CA GLY A 620 -14.05 5.98 29.35
C GLY A 620 -15.39 6.07 30.10
N CYS A 621 -15.33 6.23 31.42
CA CYS A 621 -16.47 6.26 32.34
C CYS A 621 -17.46 7.41 32.04
N ARG A 622 -18.77 7.13 32.16
CA ARG A 622 -19.85 8.12 32.03
C ARG A 622 -19.88 9.08 33.24
N TRP A 623 -20.21 10.35 32.99
CA TRP A 623 -20.59 11.32 34.01
C TRP A 623 -21.78 10.82 34.85
N PRO A 624 -21.82 11.11 36.17
CA PRO A 624 -22.97 10.75 36.99
C PRO A 624 -24.23 11.53 36.55
N PRO A 625 -25.43 10.92 36.55
CA PRO A 625 -26.66 11.63 36.24
C PRO A 625 -26.94 12.69 37.32
N ARG A 626 -27.50 13.83 36.89
CA ARG A 626 -28.03 14.86 37.80
C ARG A 626 -29.04 14.24 38.77
N PRO A 627 -29.09 14.64 40.05
CA PRO A 627 -30.08 14.11 40.99
C PRO A 627 -31.49 14.48 40.50
N GLY A 628 -32.27 13.47 40.13
CA GLY A 628 -33.65 13.60 39.69
C GLY A 628 -34.60 13.79 40.86
N ARG A 629 -35.63 14.62 40.68
CA ARG A 629 -36.79 14.67 41.58
C ARG A 629 -37.63 13.41 41.42
N SER A 630 -37.86 12.78 42.56
CA SER A 630 -38.75 11.66 42.90
C SER A 630 -40.10 11.62 42.16
N THR A 631 -40.51 10.41 41.74
CA THR A 631 -41.76 9.76 42.18
C THR A 631 -41.75 8.26 41.80
N ALA A 632 -42.21 7.42 42.72
CA ALA A 632 -42.06 5.95 42.73
C ALA A 632 -43.21 5.19 42.01
N PRO A 633 -43.01 3.90 41.62
CA PRO A 633 -43.96 3.03 40.91
C PRO A 633 -44.75 2.10 41.88
N PRO A 634 -45.73 1.27 41.44
CA PRO A 634 -45.48 -0.17 41.11
C PRO A 634 -46.57 -0.83 40.20
N PRO A 635 -46.70 -2.18 40.05
CA PRO A 635 -45.71 -3.23 39.71
C PRO A 635 -46.17 -4.30 38.66
N ALA A 636 -45.15 -4.95 38.08
CA ALA A 636 -44.91 -6.40 37.81
C ALA A 636 -45.98 -7.42 37.34
N ARG A 637 -45.54 -8.25 36.36
CA ARG A 637 -45.62 -9.74 36.20
C ARG A 637 -46.05 -10.10 34.77
N SER A 638 -45.68 -11.22 34.14
CA SER A 638 -44.61 -12.21 34.27
C SER A 638 -44.76 -13.16 33.08
N ALA A 639 -43.65 -13.74 32.63
CA ALA A 639 -43.54 -15.12 32.13
C ALA A 639 -44.18 -15.54 30.78
N ARG A 640 -43.27 -16.09 29.95
CA ARG A 640 -43.30 -17.42 29.30
C ARG A 640 -43.77 -17.57 27.83
N THR A 641 -42.85 -18.20 27.09
CA THR A 641 -43.00 -19.32 26.13
C THR A 641 -43.48 -19.08 24.69
N TRP A 642 -42.52 -19.31 23.78
CA TRP A 642 -42.59 -19.90 22.43
C TRP A 642 -43.49 -21.17 22.36
N PRO A 643 -43.96 -21.72 21.20
CA PRO A 643 -43.16 -21.87 19.96
C PRO A 643 -43.88 -22.01 18.58
N THR A 644 -43.05 -21.99 17.52
CA THR A 644 -43.06 -22.72 16.22
C THR A 644 -44.33 -23.03 15.40
N ALA A 645 -44.25 -22.62 14.12
CA ALA A 645 -44.31 -23.44 12.88
C ALA A 645 -45.55 -23.43 11.95
N CYS A 646 -45.21 -23.26 10.65
CA CYS A 646 -45.73 -23.92 9.44
C CYS A 646 -47.08 -23.50 8.81
N ALA A 647 -47.01 -23.02 7.55
CA ALA A 647 -47.44 -23.74 6.32
C ALA A 647 -48.17 -22.89 5.25
N ARG A 648 -47.55 -22.88 4.06
CA ARG A 648 -48.03 -22.80 2.65
C ARG A 648 -49.55 -22.74 2.35
N ARG A 649 -49.92 -21.90 1.35
CA ARG A 649 -50.64 -22.22 0.07
C ARG A 649 -50.82 -20.93 -0.77
N ARG A 650 -50.25 -20.85 -1.98
CA ARG A 650 -50.85 -21.01 -3.34
C ARG A 650 -52.05 -20.13 -3.70
N GLY A 651 -51.92 -19.38 -4.81
CA GLY A 651 -53.02 -18.81 -5.60
C GLY A 651 -52.52 -18.09 -6.87
N ASN A 652 -52.79 -18.66 -8.05
CA ASN A 652 -52.55 -18.13 -9.40
C ASN A 652 -53.36 -16.84 -9.70
N TRP A 653 -52.98 -16.06 -10.73
CA TRP A 653 -53.72 -15.95 -12.02
C TRP A 653 -53.09 -14.89 -12.96
N VAL A 654 -53.21 -15.20 -14.24
CA VAL A 654 -52.59 -14.64 -15.46
C VAL A 654 -53.50 -13.56 -16.08
N THR A 655 -52.96 -12.56 -16.81
CA THR A 655 -53.27 -12.25 -18.24
C THR A 655 -52.64 -10.94 -18.77
N ARG A 656 -52.02 -11.05 -19.96
CA ARG A 656 -51.65 -9.97 -20.92
C ARG A 656 -52.88 -9.62 -21.80
N PRO A 657 -52.84 -8.52 -22.57
CA PRO A 657 -52.57 -8.68 -24.02
C PRO A 657 -51.76 -7.54 -24.69
N THR A 658 -51.09 -7.87 -25.80
CA THR A 658 -50.57 -6.97 -26.85
C THR A 658 -51.57 -6.84 -28.01
N PRO A 659 -51.39 -5.84 -28.91
CA PRO A 659 -51.26 -6.17 -30.34
C PRO A 659 -50.21 -5.34 -31.12
N THR A 660 -49.73 -5.91 -32.23
CA THR A 660 -48.77 -5.44 -33.27
C THR A 660 -49.52 -4.88 -34.52
N PRO A 661 -48.91 -4.66 -35.73
CA PRO A 661 -47.78 -3.82 -36.15
C PRO A 661 -48.10 -2.93 -37.40
N ARG A 662 -47.18 -2.06 -37.86
CA ARG A 662 -47.15 -1.56 -39.26
C ARG A 662 -45.74 -1.41 -39.84
N ARG A 663 -45.62 -1.86 -41.11
CA ARG A 663 -44.45 -1.87 -42.00
C ARG A 663 -44.24 -0.52 -42.70
N TRP A 664 -43.02 -0.18 -43.09
CA TRP A 664 -42.67 0.58 -44.31
C TRP A 664 -41.32 0.09 -44.89
N ARG A 665 -41.21 0.10 -46.23
CA ARG A 665 -40.07 -0.36 -47.07
C ARG A 665 -39.39 0.85 -47.76
N GLY A 666 -38.12 0.66 -48.16
CA GLY A 666 -37.38 1.42 -49.21
C GLY A 666 -36.33 2.39 -48.64
N ALA A 667 -35.10 2.53 -49.14
CA ALA A 667 -34.47 2.16 -50.41
C ALA A 667 -32.92 2.13 -50.28
N ARG A 668 -32.24 1.45 -51.24
CA ARG A 668 -30.78 1.51 -51.55
C ARG A 668 -30.50 2.57 -52.64
N PRO A 669 -29.26 3.07 -52.78
CA PRO A 669 -28.20 2.53 -53.69
C PRO A 669 -26.80 2.48 -52.97
N ARG A 670 -25.79 1.61 -53.20
CA ARG A 670 -24.95 1.15 -54.36
C ARG A 670 -23.97 2.22 -54.94
N PRO A 671 -22.77 1.85 -55.47
CA PRO A 671 -21.44 2.00 -54.81
C PRO A 671 -20.32 2.67 -55.67
N SER A 672 -19.12 2.89 -55.10
CA SER A 672 -17.83 3.12 -55.82
C SER A 672 -16.66 2.72 -54.89
N ALA A 673 -15.85 1.69 -55.18
CA ALA A 673 -14.57 1.69 -55.94
C ALA A 673 -13.55 2.74 -55.45
N SER A 674 -12.23 2.55 -55.31
CA SER A 674 -11.22 1.48 -55.36
C SER A 674 -9.87 2.16 -54.97
N TRP A 675 -8.71 1.48 -55.14
CA TRP A 675 -7.29 1.94 -54.98
C TRP A 675 -6.69 1.68 -53.58
N SER A 676 -5.86 0.67 -53.29
CA SER A 676 -4.59 0.13 -53.85
C SER A 676 -3.35 0.98 -53.60
N THR A 677 -2.52 0.49 -52.66
CA THR A 677 -1.04 0.51 -52.60
C THR A 677 -0.28 1.82 -52.79
N THR A 678 0.41 2.28 -51.74
CA THR A 678 1.88 2.28 -51.66
C THR A 678 2.32 2.22 -50.21
#